data_AF-A0AAD6FFK1-F1
#
_entry.id   AF-A0AAD6FFK1-F1
#
_cell.length_a   1.000
_cell.length_b   1.000
_cell.length_c   1.000
_cell.angle_alpha   90.00
_cell.angle_beta   90.00
_cell.angle_gamma   90.00
#
_symmetry.space_group_name_H-M   'P 1'
#
loop_
_entity.id
_entity.type
_entity.pdbx_description
1 polymer ?
#
loop_
_entity_poly.entity_id
_entity_poly.type
_entity_poly.pdbx_seq_one_letter_code
_entity_poly.pdbx_strand_id
1 'polypeptide(L)'
;MICFLLYLAALGLLGGTAATNQIFTSSGEMDITSCPITYYGQKYDKVYVAFESNTFSLCFNGSYQTGIKNDCILMSGGTADRGGLSVFTKEIPAGSGVHRLLPNLSNAGKCINIIPLKDSQQSEIQQVELGNFGSQAILAIRTHSGYTNLDVEADAQVDGVSVFKQTYQAAETNLGVITDVSGCRLAGVVYKTNTTVSDLTTCTSVMCDFSGVATVVNDCGPMEQCQGDGSCVFKTMCTVTGSAVINIVGRVESVPDRCGYTLVGPSVIPGFKVLGVFQERRRKDVSFLERVILQLDSPNVQISLEQGGRVQLDEKVLKFNGSAQVVHGVELSRDHRGVTAQLSKSQYTIHVLFDGNTALIHMTGPTETAVQGLCGNSNTPLIQEKAAEHSAPGCGMEYAEAADSNINCNRTTDWCNLLKEAPFSACNEHIDPEPYMAACTHTLCKYPAVDGLKCQFLEAYVKACSLHSNVTVDRWTTKTSCPAVPRASCQDRFCSDNEFCGERHVGYPRCLCRAIFACKYKSANAYGEPTECTKKSASVTMANCLLEDKSINYSFLHLNDEACKAEMDELTHMVTFKFNSSNTCGTVVMANNSQIIYKNTIMRRNLSDSGMINRQIPVHIDFSCYYAQPEIKSLAIRLKHRAVMQEMTSGEWKYKLTMKAYSDAERNNVIQTDTDIQLDQNIWVEIETEGLDEKVVVVVMDSCWATDQPSPSGSLRYDLITNGCANPADQTVKVEGNGLGTSTFFSFNSFQFTGSSADIYLHCKLELCVTQRNACAPICNQGARRRRSAFAKYEDKNPALITMAWSN
;
A
#
# COMPACT_ATOMS: atom_id res chain seq x y z
N MET A 1 14.21 -45.55 -65.62
CA MET A 1 14.27 -46.89 -64.97
C MET A 1 15.57 -47.66 -65.26
N ILE A 2 16.11 -47.68 -66.48
CA ILE A 2 17.34 -48.46 -66.82
C ILE A 2 18.60 -47.99 -66.04
N CYS A 3 18.73 -46.71 -65.69
CA CYS A 3 19.86 -46.22 -64.88
C CYS A 3 19.85 -46.66 -63.40
N PHE A 4 18.74 -47.15 -62.86
CA PHE A 4 18.65 -47.53 -61.44
C PHE A 4 19.19 -48.95 -61.20
N LEU A 5 18.94 -49.85 -62.15
CA LEU A 5 19.49 -51.21 -62.18
C LEU A 5 21.03 -51.25 -62.23
N LEU A 6 21.67 -50.25 -62.86
CA LEU A 6 23.12 -50.11 -62.92
C LEU A 6 23.75 -49.69 -61.57
N TYR A 7 23.01 -48.98 -60.70
CA TYR A 7 23.56 -48.50 -59.42
C TYR A 7 23.48 -49.55 -58.31
N LEU A 8 22.42 -50.38 -58.29
CA LEU A 8 22.28 -51.49 -57.33
C LEU A 8 23.10 -52.73 -57.72
N ALA A 9 23.25 -53.03 -59.03
CA ALA A 9 24.18 -54.08 -59.47
C ALA A 9 25.66 -53.73 -59.17
N ALA A 10 26.01 -52.43 -59.12
CA ALA A 10 27.34 -51.97 -58.75
C ALA A 10 27.61 -52.02 -57.23
N LEU A 11 26.57 -52.06 -56.38
CA LEU A 11 26.70 -52.26 -54.93
C LEU A 11 27.02 -53.72 -54.57
N GLY A 12 26.59 -54.69 -55.38
CA GLY A 12 26.93 -56.11 -55.20
C GLY A 12 28.34 -56.52 -55.67
N LEU A 13 29.07 -55.65 -56.39
CA LEU A 13 30.33 -56.01 -57.08
C LEU A 13 31.60 -55.30 -56.57
N LEU A 14 31.51 -54.43 -55.56
CA LEU A 14 32.68 -53.73 -55.02
C LEU A 14 32.91 -54.12 -53.56
N GLY A 15 33.90 -55.00 -53.34
CA GLY A 15 34.31 -55.47 -52.03
C GLY A 15 34.75 -54.33 -51.11
N GLY A 16 34.16 -54.28 -49.91
CA GLY A 16 34.58 -53.38 -48.84
C GLY A 16 33.56 -53.30 -47.69
N THR A 17 33.90 -53.98 -46.59
CA THR A 17 33.29 -53.97 -45.23
C THR A 17 31.96 -54.72 -45.02
N ALA A 18 31.85 -55.33 -43.84
CA ALA A 18 31.13 -56.57 -43.57
C ALA A 18 29.59 -56.49 -43.67
N ALA A 19 29.01 -57.20 -44.65
CA ALA A 19 27.60 -57.57 -44.63
C ALA A 19 27.37 -58.65 -43.55
N THR A 20 26.54 -58.34 -42.55
CA THR A 20 26.03 -59.35 -41.62
C THR A 20 24.90 -60.08 -42.32
N ASN A 21 25.06 -61.38 -42.55
CA ASN A 21 24.08 -62.21 -43.22
C ASN A 21 23.36 -63.11 -42.21
N GLN A 22 22.06 -62.91 -42.06
CA GLN A 22 21.18 -63.77 -41.26
C GLN A 22 20.27 -64.57 -42.20
N ILE A 23 19.98 -65.82 -41.87
CA ILE A 23 19.07 -66.69 -42.65
C ILE A 23 17.95 -67.14 -41.71
N PHE A 24 16.71 -67.13 -42.20
CA PHE A 24 15.55 -67.59 -41.45
C PHE A 24 14.72 -68.56 -42.30
N THR A 25 14.29 -69.65 -41.67
CA THR A 25 13.47 -70.72 -42.29
C THR A 25 12.09 -70.86 -41.64
N SER A 26 11.75 -69.94 -40.73
CA SER A 26 10.46 -69.81 -40.04
C SER A 26 10.33 -68.39 -39.48
N SER A 27 9.29 -68.10 -38.72
CA SER A 27 9.17 -66.81 -38.04
C SER A 27 10.36 -66.56 -37.10
N GLY A 28 10.95 -65.37 -37.16
CA GLY A 28 12.16 -65.06 -36.40
C GLY A 28 12.40 -63.58 -36.24
N GLU A 29 13.22 -63.24 -35.25
CA GLU A 29 13.73 -61.88 -35.01
C GLU A 29 15.06 -61.72 -35.75
N MET A 30 15.24 -60.59 -36.42
CA MET A 30 16.46 -60.22 -37.12
C MET A 30 17.00 -58.89 -36.60
N ASP A 31 18.31 -58.87 -36.39
CA ASP A 31 19.04 -57.69 -35.93
C ASP A 31 19.35 -56.74 -37.09
N ILE A 32 18.81 -55.53 -37.05
CA ILE A 32 19.09 -54.43 -37.97
C ILE A 32 19.77 -53.25 -37.24
N THR A 33 20.40 -53.46 -36.08
CA THR A 33 21.02 -52.39 -35.27
C THR A 33 22.08 -51.60 -36.05
N SER A 34 22.77 -52.24 -36.99
CA SER A 34 23.75 -51.61 -37.88
C SER A 34 23.11 -50.75 -38.99
N CYS A 35 21.83 -51.00 -39.32
CA CYS A 35 21.01 -50.17 -40.18
C CYS A 35 19.58 -50.07 -39.61
N PRO A 36 19.39 -49.30 -38.53
CA PRO A 36 18.07 -49.18 -37.93
C PRO A 36 17.12 -48.54 -38.94
N ILE A 37 15.82 -48.78 -38.84
CA ILE A 37 14.82 -48.15 -39.70
C ILE A 37 14.01 -47.13 -38.90
N THR A 38 13.69 -46.00 -39.52
CA THR A 38 12.75 -45.03 -38.95
C THR A 38 11.40 -45.21 -39.63
N TYR A 39 10.45 -45.83 -38.94
CA TYR A 39 9.12 -46.13 -39.48
C TYR A 39 8.08 -45.26 -38.76
N TYR A 40 7.43 -44.37 -39.52
CA TYR A 40 6.47 -43.37 -39.00
C TYR A 40 6.96 -42.63 -37.73
N GLY A 41 8.20 -42.15 -37.75
CA GLY A 41 8.80 -41.37 -36.66
C GLY A 41 9.36 -42.18 -35.49
N GLN A 42 9.14 -43.50 -35.45
CA GLN A 42 9.77 -44.38 -34.46
C GLN A 42 10.96 -45.12 -35.06
N LYS A 43 12.02 -45.27 -34.27
CA LYS A 43 13.25 -45.94 -34.69
C LYS A 43 13.26 -47.37 -34.17
N TYR A 44 13.54 -48.32 -35.04
CA TYR A 44 13.65 -49.73 -34.73
C TYR A 44 15.02 -50.27 -35.12
N ASP A 45 15.55 -51.11 -34.25
CA ASP A 45 16.83 -51.82 -34.38
C ASP A 45 16.62 -53.33 -34.63
N LYS A 46 15.37 -53.77 -34.64
CA LYS A 46 14.98 -55.17 -34.88
C LYS A 46 13.82 -55.24 -35.87
N VAL A 47 13.77 -56.35 -36.60
CA VAL A 47 12.64 -56.69 -37.46
C VAL A 47 12.26 -58.15 -37.24
N TYR A 48 10.97 -58.39 -37.02
CA TYR A 48 10.37 -59.70 -36.84
C TYR A 48 9.72 -60.11 -38.15
N VAL A 49 10.12 -61.26 -38.67
CA VAL A 49 9.54 -61.85 -39.87
C VAL A 49 8.64 -63.01 -39.55
N ALA A 50 7.58 -63.17 -40.32
CA ALA A 50 6.76 -64.37 -40.30
C ALA A 50 6.16 -64.65 -41.68
N PHE A 51 5.90 -65.93 -41.93
CA PHE A 51 5.23 -66.42 -43.14
C PHE A 51 3.88 -67.02 -42.73
N GLU A 52 2.81 -66.60 -43.38
CA GLU A 52 1.46 -67.11 -43.15
C GLU A 52 0.79 -67.41 -44.50
N SER A 53 0.75 -68.69 -44.90
CA SER A 53 0.18 -69.15 -46.17
C SER A 53 0.76 -68.45 -47.42
N ASN A 54 0.21 -67.30 -47.80
CA ASN A 54 0.59 -66.51 -48.98
C ASN A 54 1.01 -65.07 -48.61
N THR A 55 1.13 -64.76 -47.31
CA THR A 55 1.54 -63.45 -46.79
C THR A 55 2.85 -63.55 -46.03
N PHE A 56 3.62 -62.48 -46.13
CA PHE A 56 4.86 -62.28 -45.42
C PHE A 56 4.77 -60.97 -44.63
N SER A 57 5.06 -61.02 -43.34
CA SER A 57 4.99 -59.86 -42.45
C SER A 57 6.38 -59.41 -42.03
N LEU A 58 6.65 -58.10 -42.11
CA LEU A 58 7.79 -57.44 -41.48
C LEU A 58 7.28 -56.56 -40.35
N CYS A 59 7.48 -56.96 -39.10
CA CYS A 59 7.04 -56.20 -37.93
C CYS A 59 8.22 -55.66 -37.13
N PHE A 60 8.05 -54.53 -36.46
CA PHE A 60 9.16 -53.83 -35.80
C PHE A 60 9.11 -53.85 -34.27
N ASN A 61 7.95 -54.15 -33.69
CA ASN A 61 7.71 -54.16 -32.24
C ASN A 61 7.15 -55.50 -31.73
N GLY A 62 7.50 -56.60 -32.40
CA GLY A 62 7.12 -57.96 -32.02
C GLY A 62 6.70 -58.79 -33.23
N SER A 63 6.51 -60.10 -33.03
CA SER A 63 5.96 -60.98 -34.07
C SER A 63 4.51 -60.62 -34.40
N TYR A 64 4.15 -60.70 -35.67
CA TYR A 64 2.79 -60.45 -36.13
C TYR A 64 1.78 -61.35 -35.41
N GLN A 65 0.74 -60.75 -34.83
CA GLN A 65 -0.38 -61.46 -34.21
C GLN A 65 -1.66 -60.63 -34.37
N THR A 66 -2.75 -61.26 -34.80
CA THR A 66 -4.04 -60.58 -34.97
C THR A 66 -4.55 -60.03 -33.64
N GLY A 67 -4.87 -58.74 -33.60
CA GLY A 67 -5.38 -58.06 -32.40
C GLY A 67 -4.31 -57.48 -31.48
N ILE A 68 -3.01 -57.68 -31.77
CA ILE A 68 -1.91 -57.00 -31.08
C ILE A 68 -1.55 -55.73 -31.86
N LYS A 69 -1.31 -54.63 -31.14
CA LYS A 69 -0.85 -53.35 -31.70
C LYS A 69 0.60 -53.45 -32.15
N ASN A 70 0.80 -53.92 -33.38
CA ASN A 70 2.12 -54.01 -33.99
C ASN A 70 2.29 -53.03 -35.14
N ASP A 71 3.52 -52.58 -35.32
CA ASP A 71 3.97 -51.82 -36.47
C ASP A 71 4.53 -52.79 -37.48
N CYS A 72 3.82 -52.96 -38.59
CA CYS A 72 4.07 -54.04 -39.54
C CYS A 72 3.93 -53.57 -40.98
N ILE A 73 4.65 -54.23 -41.89
CA ILE A 73 4.40 -54.19 -43.33
C ILE A 73 3.98 -55.60 -43.72
N LEU A 74 2.70 -55.77 -44.03
CA LEU A 74 2.13 -57.03 -44.52
C LEU A 74 2.22 -57.04 -46.03
N MET A 75 2.81 -58.08 -46.59
CA MET A 75 3.00 -58.19 -48.04
C MET A 75 2.55 -59.54 -48.57
N SER A 76 2.22 -59.59 -49.85
CA SER A 76 2.00 -60.86 -50.57
C SER A 76 3.34 -61.60 -50.71
N GLY A 77 3.53 -62.68 -49.95
CA GLY A 77 4.77 -63.47 -49.90
C GLY A 77 4.87 -64.57 -50.95
N GLY A 78 3.80 -64.86 -51.70
CA GLY A 78 3.82 -65.91 -52.71
C GLY A 78 4.10 -67.29 -52.10
N THR A 79 5.00 -68.05 -52.73
CA THR A 79 5.45 -69.36 -52.27
C THR A 79 6.68 -69.30 -51.34
N ALA A 80 7.02 -68.11 -50.81
CA ALA A 80 8.20 -67.97 -49.95
C ALA A 80 7.96 -68.63 -48.60
N ASP A 81 8.92 -69.45 -48.17
CA ASP A 81 8.90 -70.12 -46.86
C ASP A 81 10.17 -69.81 -46.04
N ARG A 82 11.15 -69.13 -46.64
CA ARG A 82 12.44 -68.79 -46.04
C ARG A 82 12.99 -67.51 -46.62
N GLY A 83 13.99 -66.95 -45.96
CA GLY A 83 14.67 -65.76 -46.47
C GLY A 83 15.98 -65.51 -45.77
N GLY A 84 16.54 -64.33 -46.04
CA GLY A 84 17.68 -63.82 -45.31
C GLY A 84 17.60 -62.32 -45.09
N LEU A 85 18.59 -61.79 -44.40
CA LEU A 85 18.82 -60.36 -44.22
C LEU A 85 20.28 -60.07 -44.51
N SER A 86 20.52 -59.09 -45.37
CA SER A 86 21.82 -58.51 -45.64
C SER A 86 21.76 -57.01 -45.36
N VAL A 87 22.59 -56.54 -44.42
CA VAL A 87 22.62 -55.13 -44.03
C VAL A 87 23.76 -54.39 -44.73
N PHE A 88 23.44 -53.30 -45.42
CA PHE A 88 24.40 -52.45 -46.14
C PHE A 88 24.45 -51.05 -45.55
N THR A 89 25.61 -50.62 -45.05
CA THR A 89 25.79 -49.33 -44.37
C THR A 89 26.38 -48.23 -45.26
N LYS A 90 26.32 -48.39 -46.58
CA LYS A 90 26.87 -47.43 -47.53
C LYS A 90 25.90 -46.28 -47.77
N GLU A 91 26.44 -45.06 -47.73
CA GLU A 91 25.67 -43.84 -47.93
C GLU A 91 25.14 -43.71 -49.38
N ILE A 92 23.89 -43.30 -49.51
CA ILE A 92 23.20 -42.98 -50.76
C ILE A 92 23.09 -41.46 -50.84
N PRO A 93 23.86 -40.79 -51.71
CA PRO A 93 23.93 -39.34 -51.71
C PRO A 93 22.58 -38.70 -52.09
N ALA A 94 22.34 -37.50 -51.56
CA ALA A 94 21.23 -36.65 -51.97
C ALA A 94 21.27 -36.42 -53.49
N GLY A 95 20.11 -36.50 -54.16
CA GLY A 95 20.02 -36.41 -55.62
C GLY A 95 20.33 -37.70 -56.39
N SER A 96 20.50 -38.83 -55.68
CA SER A 96 20.58 -40.15 -56.32
C SER A 96 19.34 -40.49 -57.14
N GLY A 97 19.37 -41.61 -57.87
CA GLY A 97 18.18 -42.09 -58.58
C GLY A 97 16.96 -42.31 -57.66
N VAL A 98 17.17 -42.57 -56.36
CA VAL A 98 16.09 -42.73 -55.37
C VAL A 98 15.32 -41.42 -55.24
N HIS A 99 16.04 -40.32 -55.01
CA HIS A 99 15.49 -38.98 -54.85
C HIS A 99 14.77 -38.48 -56.12
N ARG A 100 15.15 -38.98 -57.29
CA ARG A 100 14.46 -38.67 -58.56
C ARG A 100 13.13 -39.41 -58.71
N LEU A 101 12.99 -40.59 -58.11
CA LEU A 101 11.75 -41.38 -58.11
C LEU A 101 10.83 -40.98 -56.97
N LEU A 102 11.39 -40.59 -55.83
CA LEU A 102 10.69 -40.11 -54.65
C LEU A 102 11.07 -38.66 -54.36
N PRO A 103 10.42 -37.67 -55.01
CA PRO A 103 10.80 -36.26 -54.89
C PRO A 103 10.60 -35.67 -53.49
N ASN A 104 9.79 -36.31 -52.64
CA ASN A 104 9.58 -35.91 -51.25
C ASN A 104 10.70 -36.40 -50.30
N LEU A 105 11.59 -37.28 -50.77
CA LEU A 105 12.75 -37.76 -50.01
C LEU A 105 13.85 -36.71 -50.07
N SER A 106 14.22 -36.13 -48.93
CA SER A 106 15.18 -35.02 -48.85
C SER A 106 16.53 -35.41 -48.27
N ASN A 107 16.54 -36.36 -47.33
CA ASN A 107 17.74 -36.75 -46.61
C ASN A 107 18.60 -37.71 -47.44
N ALA A 108 19.92 -37.71 -47.23
CA ALA A 108 20.78 -38.76 -47.77
C ALA A 108 20.48 -40.11 -47.10
N GLY A 109 20.53 -41.19 -47.87
CA GLY A 109 20.35 -42.55 -47.37
C GLY A 109 21.57 -42.99 -46.58
N LYS A 110 21.37 -43.50 -45.37
CA LYS A 110 22.46 -43.95 -44.49
C LYS A 110 22.83 -45.40 -44.75
N CYS A 111 21.82 -46.23 -44.99
CA CYS A 111 21.98 -47.67 -45.08
C CYS A 111 20.70 -48.32 -45.65
N ILE A 112 20.79 -49.58 -46.07
CA ILE A 112 19.67 -50.40 -46.58
C ILE A 112 19.73 -51.79 -45.94
N ASN A 113 18.58 -52.29 -45.50
CA ASN A 113 18.36 -53.70 -45.16
C ASN A 113 17.76 -54.41 -46.38
N ILE A 114 18.45 -55.41 -46.92
CA ILE A 114 17.98 -56.22 -48.05
C ILE A 114 17.52 -57.56 -47.54
N ILE A 115 16.27 -57.91 -47.83
CA ILE A 115 15.58 -59.10 -47.33
C ILE A 115 15.14 -59.95 -48.54
N PRO A 116 16.01 -60.85 -49.03
CA PRO A 116 15.64 -61.81 -50.06
C PRO A 116 14.73 -62.90 -49.49
N LEU A 117 13.62 -63.16 -50.18
CA LEU A 117 12.65 -64.21 -49.89
C LEU A 117 12.79 -65.31 -50.93
N LYS A 118 12.86 -66.55 -50.44
CA LYS A 118 13.10 -67.75 -51.25
C LYS A 118 12.00 -68.78 -51.02
N ASP A 119 11.76 -69.59 -52.03
CA ASP A 119 10.90 -70.76 -51.93
C ASP A 119 11.63 -71.97 -51.31
N SER A 120 10.90 -73.08 -51.17
CA SER A 120 11.43 -74.34 -50.65
C SER A 120 12.60 -74.92 -51.45
N GLN A 121 12.73 -74.53 -52.74
CA GLN A 121 13.82 -74.94 -53.64
C GLN A 121 15.03 -73.99 -53.55
N GLN A 122 15.00 -73.02 -52.63
CA GLN A 122 15.99 -71.95 -52.48
C GLN A 122 16.05 -70.96 -53.67
N SER A 123 15.05 -70.97 -54.55
CA SER A 123 14.94 -69.98 -55.61
C SER A 123 14.45 -68.66 -55.00
N GLU A 124 15.13 -67.56 -55.29
CA GLU A 124 14.68 -66.23 -54.89
C GLU A 124 13.45 -65.83 -55.68
N ILE A 125 12.37 -65.50 -54.98
CA ILE A 125 11.09 -65.15 -55.60
C ILE A 125 10.73 -63.68 -55.39
N GLN A 126 11.18 -63.07 -54.31
CA GLN A 126 10.92 -61.66 -54.00
C GLN A 126 12.08 -61.10 -53.16
N GLN A 127 12.45 -59.85 -53.39
CA GLN A 127 13.41 -59.11 -52.57
C GLN A 127 12.71 -57.87 -52.02
N VAL A 128 12.85 -57.65 -50.72
CA VAL A 128 12.32 -56.47 -50.02
C VAL A 128 13.49 -55.66 -49.48
N GLU A 129 13.47 -54.35 -49.71
CA GLU A 129 14.50 -53.44 -49.22
C GLU A 129 13.89 -52.38 -48.31
N LEU A 130 14.44 -52.24 -47.10
CA LEU A 130 14.11 -51.16 -46.17
C LEU A 130 15.29 -50.21 -46.08
N GLY A 131 15.16 -49.03 -46.68
CA GLY A 131 16.20 -48.01 -46.68
C GLY A 131 15.99 -46.98 -45.58
N ASN A 132 17.02 -46.68 -44.80
CA ASN A 132 17.00 -45.59 -43.81
C ASN A 132 17.61 -44.31 -44.41
N PHE A 133 16.83 -43.23 -44.42
CA PHE A 133 17.20 -41.90 -44.89
C PHE A 133 17.10 -40.90 -43.71
N GLY A 134 17.69 -41.24 -42.57
CA GLY A 134 17.59 -40.47 -41.33
C GLY A 134 16.20 -40.60 -40.69
N SER A 135 15.41 -39.53 -40.79
CA SER A 135 14.01 -39.49 -40.33
C SER A 135 13.02 -40.04 -41.36
N GLN A 136 13.47 -40.28 -42.58
CA GLN A 136 12.68 -40.84 -43.67
C GLN A 136 13.05 -42.31 -43.93
N ALA A 137 12.13 -43.05 -44.50
CA ALA A 137 12.34 -44.44 -44.88
C ALA A 137 11.64 -44.78 -46.20
N ILE A 138 12.23 -45.74 -46.91
CA ILE A 138 11.68 -46.27 -48.15
C ILE A 138 11.42 -47.76 -48.02
N LEU A 139 10.43 -48.22 -48.77
CA LEU A 139 10.19 -49.63 -49.05
C LEU A 139 10.42 -49.86 -50.54
N ALA A 140 11.36 -50.72 -50.89
CA ALA A 140 11.55 -51.19 -52.25
C ALA A 140 11.16 -52.67 -52.36
N ILE A 141 10.45 -53.03 -53.43
CA ILE A 141 9.99 -54.40 -53.68
C ILE A 141 10.39 -54.80 -55.07
N ARG A 142 10.99 -55.99 -55.18
CA ARG A 142 11.32 -56.61 -56.46
C ARG A 142 10.86 -58.06 -56.49
N THR A 143 10.18 -58.46 -57.56
CA THR A 143 9.80 -59.87 -57.78
C THR A 143 10.73 -60.52 -58.80
N HIS A 144 10.85 -61.84 -58.71
CA HIS A 144 11.69 -62.68 -59.57
C HIS A 144 10.84 -63.75 -60.27
N SER A 145 11.43 -64.51 -61.19
CA SER A 145 10.72 -65.49 -62.04
C SER A 145 9.95 -66.58 -61.27
N GLY A 146 10.28 -66.81 -60.00
CA GLY A 146 9.56 -67.76 -59.13
C GLY A 146 8.30 -67.19 -58.47
N TYR A 147 8.02 -65.89 -58.59
CA TYR A 147 6.79 -65.28 -58.06
C TYR A 147 5.61 -65.55 -59.00
N THR A 148 4.59 -66.27 -58.51
CA THR A 148 3.48 -66.78 -59.33
C THR A 148 2.16 -66.02 -59.17
N ASN A 149 2.03 -65.18 -58.14
CA ASN A 149 0.84 -64.35 -57.96
C ASN A 149 0.81 -63.22 -59.01
N LEU A 150 -0.39 -62.82 -59.42
CA LEU A 150 -0.58 -61.73 -60.39
C LEU A 150 -0.22 -60.36 -59.79
N ASP A 151 -0.51 -60.17 -58.51
CA ASP A 151 -0.35 -58.91 -57.80
C ASP A 151 0.53 -59.08 -56.55
N VAL A 152 1.23 -58.00 -56.20
CA VAL A 152 1.93 -57.84 -54.93
C VAL A 152 1.21 -56.77 -54.13
N GLU A 153 0.57 -57.16 -53.03
CA GLU A 153 0.01 -56.22 -52.06
C GLU A 153 1.07 -55.86 -51.01
N ALA A 154 1.14 -54.59 -50.62
CA ALA A 154 1.91 -54.10 -49.49
C ALA A 154 1.01 -53.19 -48.63
N ASP A 155 0.78 -53.60 -47.39
CA ASP A 155 -0.01 -52.90 -46.38
C ASP A 155 0.88 -52.55 -45.19
N ALA A 156 1.27 -51.28 -45.14
CA ALA A 156 1.97 -50.66 -44.03
C ALA A 156 0.95 -50.30 -42.94
N GLN A 157 1.19 -50.84 -41.75
CA GLN A 157 0.34 -50.74 -40.58
C GLN A 157 1.12 -50.15 -39.40
N VAL A 158 0.46 -49.24 -38.68
CA VAL A 158 0.95 -48.68 -37.43
C VAL A 158 -0.05 -48.99 -36.32
N ASP A 159 0.41 -49.57 -35.22
CA ASP A 159 -0.41 -50.07 -34.12
C ASP A 159 -1.58 -50.97 -34.59
N GLY A 160 -1.35 -51.74 -35.66
CA GLY A 160 -2.34 -52.60 -36.32
C GLY A 160 -3.34 -51.89 -37.24
N VAL A 161 -3.20 -50.59 -37.47
CA VAL A 161 -4.08 -49.79 -38.36
C VAL A 161 -3.36 -49.53 -39.69
N SER A 162 -4.02 -49.83 -40.81
CA SER A 162 -3.49 -49.56 -42.16
C SER A 162 -3.33 -48.05 -42.39
N VAL A 163 -2.08 -47.62 -42.63
CA VAL A 163 -1.71 -46.21 -42.91
C VAL A 163 -1.33 -46.00 -44.37
N PHE A 164 -0.89 -47.06 -45.05
CA PHE A 164 -0.64 -47.09 -46.47
C PHE A 164 -0.87 -48.50 -47.00
N LYS A 165 -1.73 -48.65 -48.00
CA LYS A 165 -2.01 -49.93 -48.66
C LYS A 165 -1.97 -49.74 -50.16
N GLN A 166 -1.11 -50.49 -50.84
CA GLN A 166 -0.92 -50.41 -52.28
C GLN A 166 -0.80 -51.80 -52.89
N THR A 167 -1.43 -51.96 -54.05
CA THR A 167 -1.33 -53.16 -54.89
C THR A 167 -0.52 -52.82 -56.13
N TYR A 168 0.47 -53.64 -56.44
CA TYR A 168 1.32 -53.53 -57.63
C TYR A 168 1.11 -54.76 -58.52
N GLN A 169 1.18 -54.58 -59.84
CA GLN A 169 1.21 -55.74 -60.74
C GLN A 169 2.58 -56.43 -60.63
N ALA A 170 2.62 -57.76 -60.59
CA ALA A 170 3.89 -58.50 -60.47
C ALA A 170 4.88 -58.19 -61.63
N ALA A 171 4.35 -57.86 -62.81
CA ALA A 171 5.14 -57.43 -63.96
C ALA A 171 5.86 -56.08 -63.73
N GLU A 172 5.27 -55.18 -62.95
CA GLU A 172 5.86 -53.88 -62.60
C GLU A 172 6.94 -54.05 -61.52
N THR A 173 6.68 -54.89 -60.52
CA THR A 173 7.64 -55.18 -59.44
C THR A 173 8.88 -55.94 -59.93
N ASN A 174 8.83 -56.65 -61.06
CA ASN A 174 10.01 -57.28 -61.66
C ASN A 174 11.13 -56.26 -62.01
N LEU A 175 10.75 -55.02 -62.30
CA LEU A 175 11.67 -53.92 -62.59
C LEU A 175 12.13 -53.17 -61.32
N GLY A 176 11.58 -53.53 -60.16
CA GLY A 176 11.76 -52.86 -58.88
C GLY A 176 10.81 -51.66 -58.73
N VAL A 177 9.97 -51.69 -57.71
CA VAL A 177 9.16 -50.53 -57.28
C VAL A 177 9.72 -49.98 -55.98
N ILE A 178 9.55 -48.67 -55.78
CA ILE A 178 10.02 -47.97 -54.59
C ILE A 178 8.93 -47.03 -54.10
N THR A 179 8.74 -47.00 -52.79
CA THR A 179 7.69 -46.23 -52.14
C THR A 179 8.23 -45.54 -50.89
N ASP A 180 7.77 -44.33 -50.64
CA ASP A 180 8.01 -43.61 -49.41
C ASP A 180 7.09 -44.14 -48.30
N VAL A 181 7.68 -44.64 -47.21
CA VAL A 181 6.96 -45.11 -46.01
C VAL A 181 7.26 -44.22 -44.80
N SER A 182 7.64 -42.98 -45.07
CA SER A 182 7.88 -41.95 -44.06
C SER A 182 6.56 -41.39 -43.51
N GLY A 183 6.61 -40.91 -42.28
CA GLY A 183 5.52 -40.20 -41.63
C GLY A 183 5.87 -39.87 -40.19
N CYS A 184 4.92 -39.24 -39.50
CA CYS A 184 5.08 -38.81 -38.12
C CYS A 184 4.11 -39.57 -37.21
N ARG A 185 4.50 -39.80 -35.96
CA ARG A 185 3.61 -40.30 -34.91
C ARG A 185 3.62 -39.35 -33.73
N LEU A 186 2.43 -38.88 -33.32
CA LEU A 186 2.25 -38.03 -32.16
C LEU A 186 1.07 -38.53 -31.33
N ALA A 187 1.32 -38.84 -30.05
CA ALA A 187 0.33 -39.38 -29.11
C ALA A 187 -0.46 -40.61 -29.64
N GLY A 188 0.17 -41.45 -30.47
CA GLY A 188 -0.46 -42.63 -31.07
C GLY A 188 -1.24 -42.37 -32.37
N VAL A 189 -1.35 -41.11 -32.81
CA VAL A 189 -1.94 -40.75 -34.11
C VAL A 189 -0.84 -40.60 -35.16
N VAL A 190 -1.11 -41.07 -36.38
CA VAL A 190 -0.15 -41.11 -37.48
C VAL A 190 -0.49 -40.09 -38.55
N TYR A 191 0.52 -39.37 -39.02
CA TYR A 191 0.41 -38.33 -40.03
C TYR A 191 1.34 -38.67 -41.20
N LYS A 192 0.86 -38.50 -42.43
CA LYS A 192 1.71 -38.62 -43.63
C LYS A 192 2.64 -37.41 -43.72
N THR A 193 3.81 -37.59 -44.31
CA THR A 193 4.72 -36.46 -44.59
C THR A 193 4.03 -35.40 -45.44
N ASN A 194 4.42 -34.13 -45.23
CA ASN A 194 3.86 -32.97 -45.91
C ASN A 194 2.34 -32.81 -45.74
N THR A 195 1.83 -33.09 -44.53
CA THR A 195 0.42 -32.86 -44.18
C THR A 195 0.29 -32.00 -42.93
N THR A 196 -0.75 -31.17 -42.92
CA THR A 196 -1.17 -30.41 -41.74
C THR A 196 -2.60 -30.83 -41.41
N VAL A 197 -2.82 -31.26 -40.17
CA VAL A 197 -4.14 -31.66 -39.67
C VAL A 197 -4.48 -30.77 -38.49
N SER A 198 -5.57 -30.01 -38.60
CA SER A 198 -6.06 -29.11 -37.56
C SER A 198 -7.18 -29.78 -36.75
N ASP A 199 -7.12 -29.63 -35.44
CA ASP A 199 -8.18 -29.95 -34.50
C ASP A 199 -8.86 -28.67 -34.04
N LEU A 200 -10.10 -28.46 -34.53
CA LEU A 200 -10.90 -27.28 -34.23
C LEU A 200 -11.31 -27.19 -32.76
N THR A 201 -11.35 -28.33 -32.05
CA THR A 201 -11.74 -28.36 -30.63
C THR A 201 -10.63 -27.84 -29.72
N THR A 202 -9.38 -28.06 -30.12
CA THR A 202 -8.20 -27.62 -29.38
C THR A 202 -7.51 -26.42 -30.01
N CYS A 203 -7.94 -26.00 -31.21
CA CYS A 203 -7.28 -24.98 -32.05
C CYS A 203 -5.78 -25.28 -32.18
N THR A 204 -5.46 -26.55 -32.41
CA THR A 204 -4.09 -26.97 -32.64
C THR A 204 -3.97 -27.59 -34.02
N SER A 205 -2.85 -27.30 -34.68
CA SER A 205 -2.50 -27.89 -35.96
C SER A 205 -1.25 -28.75 -35.80
N VAL A 206 -1.34 -30.02 -36.18
CA VAL A 206 -0.18 -30.91 -36.27
C VAL A 206 0.34 -30.87 -37.70
N MET A 207 1.54 -30.32 -37.87
CA MET A 207 2.26 -30.32 -39.14
C MET A 207 3.31 -31.43 -39.14
N CYS A 208 3.13 -32.42 -40.00
CA CYS A 208 4.16 -33.42 -40.31
C CYS A 208 4.92 -32.95 -41.55
N ASP A 209 6.15 -32.46 -41.36
CA ASP A 209 6.94 -31.88 -42.44
C ASP A 209 7.44 -32.93 -43.45
N PHE A 210 8.10 -32.48 -44.51
CA PHE A 210 8.65 -33.37 -45.54
C PHE A 210 9.70 -34.34 -44.98
N SER A 211 10.37 -33.99 -43.88
CA SER A 211 11.39 -34.82 -43.25
C SER A 211 10.81 -35.87 -42.31
N GLY A 212 9.50 -35.91 -42.07
CA GLY A 212 8.88 -36.84 -41.14
C GLY A 212 8.97 -36.40 -39.67
N VAL A 213 9.09 -35.09 -39.42
CA VAL A 213 9.04 -34.49 -38.09
C VAL A 213 7.69 -33.85 -37.85
N ALA A 214 7.01 -34.25 -36.76
CA ALA A 214 5.76 -33.63 -36.32
C ALA A 214 6.05 -32.40 -35.46
N THR A 215 5.38 -31.31 -35.79
CA THR A 215 5.34 -30.08 -34.98
C THR A 215 3.89 -29.76 -34.64
N VAL A 216 3.65 -29.47 -33.37
CA VAL A 216 2.35 -28.99 -32.90
C VAL A 216 2.40 -27.48 -32.88
N VAL A 217 1.46 -26.84 -33.59
CA VAL A 217 1.28 -25.40 -33.61
C VAL A 217 -0.03 -25.10 -32.90
N ASN A 218 -0.01 -24.14 -31.98
CA ASN A 218 -1.24 -23.55 -31.47
C ASN A 218 -1.71 -22.51 -32.49
N ASP A 219 -2.92 -22.69 -33.01
CA ASP A 219 -3.49 -21.78 -34.01
C ASP A 219 -3.92 -20.46 -33.36
N CYS A 220 -4.14 -20.47 -32.04
CA CYS A 220 -4.37 -19.28 -31.24
C CYS A 220 -3.04 -18.67 -30.76
N GLY A 221 -2.97 -17.35 -30.75
CA GLY A 221 -1.88 -16.59 -30.15
C GLY A 221 -1.73 -16.86 -28.65
N PRO A 222 -0.59 -16.52 -28.04
CA PRO A 222 -0.32 -16.78 -26.62
C PRO A 222 -1.29 -16.10 -25.64
N MET A 223 -2.12 -15.16 -26.11
CA MET A 223 -3.13 -14.42 -25.34
C MET A 223 -4.58 -14.75 -25.75
N GLU A 224 -4.75 -15.77 -26.58
CA GLU A 224 -6.03 -16.21 -27.11
C GLU A 224 -6.38 -17.60 -26.59
N GLN A 225 -7.67 -17.84 -26.35
CA GLN A 225 -8.20 -19.14 -26.00
C GLN A 225 -9.10 -19.67 -27.11
N CYS A 226 -8.92 -20.95 -27.45
CA CYS A 226 -9.79 -21.69 -28.35
C CYS A 226 -11.21 -21.83 -27.77
N GLN A 227 -12.24 -21.52 -28.56
CA GLN A 227 -13.65 -21.71 -28.19
C GLN A 227 -14.17 -23.13 -28.48
N GLY A 228 -13.36 -23.99 -29.08
CA GLY A 228 -13.73 -25.36 -29.46
C GLY A 228 -14.42 -25.48 -30.82
N ASP A 229 -14.58 -24.37 -31.55
CA ASP A 229 -15.10 -24.30 -32.91
C ASP A 229 -14.04 -23.82 -33.93
N GLY A 230 -12.77 -23.78 -33.51
CA GLY A 230 -11.66 -23.21 -34.28
C GLY A 230 -11.50 -21.69 -34.17
N SER A 231 -12.35 -21.00 -33.40
CA SER A 231 -12.19 -19.56 -33.15
C SER A 231 -11.32 -19.27 -31.91
N CYS A 232 -10.50 -18.23 -32.03
CA CYS A 232 -9.61 -17.75 -30.99
C CYS A 232 -10.18 -16.46 -30.39
N VAL A 233 -10.34 -16.43 -29.06
CA VAL A 233 -10.85 -15.25 -28.35
C VAL A 233 -9.78 -14.72 -27.43
N PHE A 234 -9.46 -13.42 -27.59
CA PHE A 234 -8.59 -12.69 -26.68
C PHE A 234 -9.19 -12.61 -25.29
N LYS A 235 -8.46 -13.08 -24.30
CA LYS A 235 -8.89 -12.97 -22.91
C LYS A 235 -7.82 -12.26 -22.11
N THR A 236 -8.19 -11.09 -21.56
CA THR A 236 -7.28 -10.22 -20.83
C THR A 236 -7.70 -10.16 -19.36
N MET A 237 -7.52 -11.27 -18.65
CA MET A 237 -7.75 -11.32 -17.20
C MET A 237 -6.50 -10.80 -16.49
N CYS A 238 -6.64 -9.72 -15.74
CA CYS A 238 -5.64 -9.26 -14.80
C CYS A 238 -6.16 -9.44 -13.37
N THR A 239 -5.32 -10.01 -12.51
CA THR A 239 -5.66 -10.24 -11.10
C THR A 239 -4.70 -9.48 -10.22
N VAL A 240 -5.22 -8.61 -9.37
CA VAL A 240 -4.44 -7.93 -8.34
C VAL A 240 -4.87 -8.45 -6.98
N THR A 241 -3.99 -9.15 -6.27
CA THR A 241 -4.28 -9.76 -4.97
C THR A 241 -3.07 -9.63 -4.05
N GLY A 242 -3.31 -9.10 -2.84
CA GLY A 242 -2.21 -8.75 -1.94
C GLY A 242 -1.33 -7.66 -2.56
N SER A 243 -0.02 -7.88 -2.62
CA SER A 243 0.94 -7.02 -3.32
C SER A 243 1.12 -7.39 -4.79
N ALA A 244 0.56 -8.52 -5.24
CA ALA A 244 0.86 -9.10 -6.54
C ALA A 244 -0.13 -8.65 -7.60
N VAL A 245 0.41 -8.22 -8.74
CA VAL A 245 -0.31 -7.97 -9.99
C VAL A 245 0.06 -9.10 -10.95
N ILE A 246 -0.91 -9.95 -11.26
CA ILE A 246 -0.83 -10.97 -12.30
C ILE A 246 -1.41 -10.34 -13.56
N ASN A 247 -0.55 -9.99 -14.51
CA ASN A 247 -0.96 -9.30 -15.71
C ASN A 247 -1.63 -10.24 -16.72
N ILE A 248 -2.10 -9.68 -17.84
CA ILE A 248 -2.86 -10.39 -18.87
C ILE A 248 -2.07 -11.49 -19.61
N VAL A 249 -0.75 -11.53 -19.45
CA VAL A 249 0.12 -12.59 -20.00
C VAL A 249 0.62 -13.56 -18.92
N GLY A 250 0.10 -13.47 -17.69
CA GLY A 250 0.49 -14.34 -16.57
C GLY A 250 1.81 -13.96 -15.88
N ARG A 251 2.42 -12.81 -16.19
CA ARG A 251 3.58 -12.33 -15.44
C ARG A 251 3.13 -11.76 -14.09
N VAL A 252 3.86 -12.11 -13.04
CA VAL A 252 3.64 -11.61 -11.67
C VAL A 252 4.59 -10.45 -11.39
N GLU A 253 4.05 -9.28 -11.09
CA GLU A 253 4.76 -8.11 -10.59
C GLU A 253 4.34 -7.86 -9.14
N SER A 254 5.28 -7.69 -8.20
CA SER A 254 4.96 -7.35 -6.81
C SER A 254 5.17 -5.87 -6.57
N VAL A 255 4.14 -5.17 -6.10
CA VAL A 255 4.22 -3.77 -5.69
C VAL A 255 4.87 -3.69 -4.30
N PRO A 256 6.05 -3.06 -4.14
CA PRO A 256 6.78 -3.08 -2.86
C PRO A 256 6.37 -1.94 -1.93
N ASP A 257 5.77 -0.87 -2.46
CA ASP A 257 5.50 0.37 -1.73
C ASP A 257 3.98 0.62 -1.54
N ARG A 258 3.63 1.78 -0.98
CA ARG A 258 2.25 2.14 -0.61
C ARG A 258 1.63 3.16 -1.56
N CYS A 259 2.07 3.15 -2.81
CA CYS A 259 1.67 4.17 -3.77
C CYS A 259 0.49 3.74 -4.64
N GLY A 260 -0.04 4.69 -5.40
CA GLY A 260 -0.98 4.43 -6.48
C GLY A 260 -0.26 4.04 -7.76
N TYR A 261 -0.80 3.08 -8.50
CA TYR A 261 -0.27 2.62 -9.79
C TYR A 261 -1.36 2.49 -10.83
N THR A 262 -1.01 2.75 -12.09
CA THR A 262 -1.86 2.44 -13.24
C THR A 262 -1.87 0.94 -13.45
N LEU A 263 -3.04 0.32 -13.28
CA LEU A 263 -3.25 -1.10 -13.54
C LEU A 263 -3.57 -1.30 -15.02
N VAL A 264 -4.56 -0.58 -15.54
CA VAL A 264 -5.01 -0.69 -16.94
C VAL A 264 -5.21 0.70 -17.53
N GLY A 265 -4.55 0.98 -18.66
CA GLY A 265 -4.80 2.13 -19.52
C GLY A 265 -4.94 1.64 -20.96
N PRO A 266 -6.15 1.31 -21.44
CA PRO A 266 -6.34 0.72 -22.75
C PRO A 266 -6.28 1.82 -23.83
N SER A 267 -5.43 1.63 -24.84
CA SER A 267 -5.19 2.65 -25.88
C SER A 267 -6.46 2.97 -26.70
N VAL A 268 -7.42 2.04 -26.74
CA VAL A 268 -8.70 2.18 -27.45
C VAL A 268 -9.75 3.02 -26.71
N ILE A 269 -9.56 3.26 -25.40
CA ILE A 269 -10.42 4.14 -24.59
C ILE A 269 -9.55 5.26 -23.99
N PRO A 270 -9.17 6.27 -24.79
CA PRO A 270 -8.24 7.30 -24.35
C PRO A 270 -8.84 8.15 -23.23
N GLY A 271 -8.12 8.24 -22.10
CA GLY A 271 -8.55 8.98 -20.91
C GLY A 271 -9.08 8.08 -19.79
N PHE A 272 -9.47 6.83 -20.11
CA PHE A 272 -9.90 5.86 -19.12
C PHE A 272 -8.69 5.14 -18.51
N LYS A 273 -8.64 5.07 -17.19
CA LYS A 273 -7.65 4.27 -16.46
C LYS A 273 -8.28 3.54 -15.29
N VAL A 274 -7.78 2.34 -15.01
CA VAL A 274 -7.98 1.65 -13.74
C VAL A 274 -6.69 1.77 -12.95
N LEU A 275 -6.77 2.31 -11.74
CA LEU A 275 -5.64 2.53 -10.85
C LEU A 275 -5.83 1.68 -9.58
N GLY A 276 -4.73 1.17 -9.02
CA GLY A 276 -4.71 0.47 -7.74
C GLY A 276 -3.90 1.25 -6.72
N VAL A 277 -4.46 1.50 -5.54
CA VAL A 277 -3.74 2.14 -4.44
C VAL A 277 -3.38 1.08 -3.41
N PHE A 278 -2.11 1.03 -3.04
CA PHE A 278 -1.58 0.05 -2.11
C PHE A 278 -1.30 0.68 -0.74
N GLN A 279 -1.49 -0.07 0.33
CA GLN A 279 -1.16 0.33 1.71
C GLN A 279 -0.64 -0.86 2.51
N GLU A 280 0.05 -0.60 3.62
CA GLU A 280 0.50 -1.65 4.52
C GLU A 280 -0.62 -2.11 5.48
N ARG A 281 -0.47 -3.31 6.03
CA ARG A 281 -1.38 -3.87 7.05
C ARG A 281 -0.63 -4.12 8.36
N ARG A 282 -0.39 -5.38 8.74
CA ARG A 282 0.28 -5.75 10.00
C ARG A 282 1.81 -5.63 9.98
N ARG A 283 2.42 -5.57 8.79
CA ARG A 283 3.85 -5.38 8.58
C ARG A 283 4.08 -4.16 7.71
N LYS A 284 5.13 -3.39 7.99
CA LYS A 284 5.47 -2.15 7.26
C LYS A 284 6.12 -2.42 5.89
N ASP A 285 6.70 -3.61 5.71
CA ASP A 285 7.47 -4.02 4.54
C ASP A 285 6.67 -4.87 3.52
N VAL A 286 5.34 -4.94 3.70
CA VAL A 286 4.43 -5.65 2.79
C VAL A 286 3.23 -4.76 2.47
N SER A 287 3.01 -4.51 1.19
CA SER A 287 1.87 -3.73 0.69
C SER A 287 0.69 -4.64 0.32
N PHE A 288 -0.50 -4.06 0.31
CA PHE A 288 -1.74 -4.72 -0.10
C PHE A 288 -2.57 -3.74 -0.89
N LEU A 289 -3.25 -4.23 -1.93
CA LEU A 289 -4.29 -3.47 -2.60
C LEU A 289 -5.35 -3.02 -1.57
N GLU A 290 -5.57 -1.72 -1.50
CA GLU A 290 -6.47 -1.08 -0.56
C GLU A 290 -7.76 -0.62 -1.24
N ARG A 291 -7.64 -0.04 -2.43
CA ARG A 291 -8.77 0.42 -3.24
C ARG A 291 -8.42 0.45 -4.73
N VAL A 292 -9.46 0.41 -5.55
CA VAL A 292 -9.37 0.51 -7.01
C VAL A 292 -10.08 1.78 -7.47
N ILE A 293 -9.45 2.58 -8.32
CA ILE A 293 -10.01 3.83 -8.82
C ILE A 293 -10.21 3.69 -10.33
N LEU A 294 -11.43 3.97 -10.79
CA LEU A 294 -11.74 4.15 -12.21
C LEU A 294 -11.69 5.65 -12.52
N GLN A 295 -10.67 6.07 -13.25
CA GLN A 295 -10.52 7.42 -13.78
C GLN A 295 -11.15 7.48 -15.17
N LEU A 296 -12.06 8.43 -15.39
CA LEU A 296 -12.81 8.57 -16.65
C LEU A 296 -12.29 9.75 -17.49
N ASP A 297 -12.64 9.78 -18.79
CA ASP A 297 -12.19 10.82 -19.74
C ASP A 297 -12.62 12.25 -19.37
N SER A 298 -13.62 12.42 -18.51
CA SER A 298 -14.05 13.73 -18.05
C SER A 298 -13.12 14.22 -16.95
N PRO A 299 -12.49 15.40 -17.08
CA PRO A 299 -11.59 15.92 -16.06
C PRO A 299 -12.33 16.01 -14.73
N ASN A 300 -11.74 15.42 -13.68
CA ASN A 300 -12.22 15.37 -12.31
C ASN A 300 -13.34 14.36 -11.99
N VAL A 301 -13.66 13.40 -12.86
CA VAL A 301 -14.60 12.32 -12.50
C VAL A 301 -13.86 11.04 -12.16
N GLN A 302 -13.93 10.62 -10.90
CA GLN A 302 -13.32 9.40 -10.40
C GLN A 302 -14.30 8.55 -9.57
N ILE A 303 -14.26 7.24 -9.80
CA ILE A 303 -15.04 6.26 -9.03
C ILE A 303 -14.07 5.39 -8.23
N SER A 304 -14.08 5.52 -6.91
CA SER A 304 -13.26 4.73 -5.98
C SER A 304 -14.06 3.54 -5.44
N LEU A 305 -13.53 2.33 -5.61
CA LEU A 305 -14.02 1.09 -5.02
C LEU A 305 -13.13 0.75 -3.81
N GLU A 306 -13.71 0.75 -2.61
CA GLU A 306 -12.97 0.66 -1.34
C GLU A 306 -13.37 -0.57 -0.51
N GLN A 307 -12.56 -0.87 0.51
CA GLN A 307 -12.86 -1.92 1.49
C GLN A 307 -14.27 -1.78 2.08
N GLY A 308 -14.87 -2.93 2.39
CA GLY A 308 -16.24 -3.03 2.87
C GLY A 308 -17.32 -2.77 1.82
N GLY A 309 -16.94 -2.69 0.55
CA GLY A 309 -17.84 -2.44 -0.58
C GLY A 309 -18.38 -1.01 -0.61
N ARG A 310 -17.62 -0.07 -0.05
CA ARG A 310 -17.88 1.37 -0.18
C ARG A 310 -17.51 1.79 -1.60
N VAL A 311 -18.37 2.60 -2.21
CA VAL A 311 -18.08 3.26 -3.49
C VAL A 311 -18.16 4.75 -3.28
N GLN A 312 -17.13 5.47 -3.72
CA GLN A 312 -17.12 6.93 -3.69
C GLN A 312 -17.08 7.48 -5.11
N LEU A 313 -17.94 8.47 -5.38
CA LEU A 313 -17.89 9.29 -6.58
C LEU A 313 -17.41 10.68 -6.14
N ASP A 314 -16.22 11.09 -6.57
CA ASP A 314 -15.61 12.37 -6.22
C ASP A 314 -15.67 12.65 -4.70
N GLU A 315 -15.17 11.69 -3.90
CA GLU A 315 -15.15 11.70 -2.42
C GLU A 315 -16.51 11.56 -1.72
N LYS A 316 -17.62 11.50 -2.47
CA LYS A 316 -18.95 11.30 -1.91
C LYS A 316 -19.37 9.84 -1.99
N VAL A 317 -19.77 9.27 -0.85
CA VAL A 317 -20.25 7.88 -0.78
C VAL A 317 -21.55 7.71 -1.59
N LEU A 318 -21.52 6.77 -2.53
CA LEU A 318 -22.67 6.34 -3.32
C LEU A 318 -23.49 5.30 -2.53
N LYS A 319 -24.82 5.49 -2.47
CA LYS A 319 -25.73 4.56 -1.79
C LYS A 319 -26.38 3.61 -2.80
N PHE A 320 -26.26 2.30 -2.55
CA PHE A 320 -26.91 1.26 -3.36
C PHE A 320 -28.26 0.87 -2.78
N ASN A 321 -29.27 0.78 -3.64
CA ASN A 321 -30.64 0.38 -3.27
C ASN A 321 -30.97 -1.07 -3.68
N GLY A 322 -29.96 -1.89 -3.99
CA GLY A 322 -30.09 -3.30 -4.35
C GLY A 322 -30.10 -3.62 -5.86
N SER A 323 -30.31 -2.63 -6.73
CA SER A 323 -30.13 -2.76 -8.19
C SER A 323 -28.82 -2.12 -8.67
N ALA A 324 -28.36 -2.54 -9.85
CA ALA A 324 -27.26 -1.86 -10.54
C ALA A 324 -27.61 -0.38 -10.80
N GLN A 325 -26.60 0.50 -10.74
CA GLN A 325 -26.72 1.93 -10.96
C GLN A 325 -25.71 2.36 -12.02
N VAL A 326 -26.15 3.10 -13.03
CA VAL A 326 -25.25 3.65 -14.06
C VAL A 326 -24.87 5.08 -13.69
N VAL A 327 -23.59 5.33 -13.54
CA VAL A 327 -23.03 6.63 -13.17
C VAL A 327 -21.89 6.96 -14.15
N HIS A 328 -22.00 8.09 -14.84
CA HIS A 328 -21.01 8.52 -15.86
C HIS A 328 -20.68 7.42 -16.92
N GLY A 329 -21.66 6.59 -17.27
CA GLY A 329 -21.49 5.51 -18.24
C GLY A 329 -20.87 4.22 -17.68
N VAL A 330 -20.57 4.17 -16.38
CA VAL A 330 -20.13 2.97 -15.67
C VAL A 330 -21.32 2.37 -14.94
N GLU A 331 -21.63 1.10 -15.23
CA GLU A 331 -22.61 0.32 -14.49
C GLU A 331 -21.96 -0.23 -13.22
N LEU A 332 -22.47 0.19 -12.08
CA LEU A 332 -22.01 -0.21 -10.75
C LEU A 332 -23.04 -1.13 -10.11
N SER A 333 -22.60 -2.28 -9.61
CA SER A 333 -23.42 -3.17 -8.80
C SER A 333 -22.65 -3.63 -7.57
N ARG A 334 -23.40 -3.97 -6.52
CA ARG A 334 -22.84 -4.41 -5.25
C ARG A 334 -23.62 -5.62 -4.75
N ASP A 335 -22.91 -6.69 -4.45
CA ASP A 335 -23.45 -7.90 -3.86
C ASP A 335 -22.55 -8.39 -2.72
N HIS A 336 -22.78 -9.63 -2.25
CA HIS A 336 -21.98 -10.23 -1.17
C HIS A 336 -20.55 -10.58 -1.59
N ARG A 337 -20.22 -10.58 -2.88
CA ARG A 337 -18.90 -10.91 -3.44
C ARG A 337 -18.02 -9.68 -3.62
N GLY A 338 -18.59 -8.48 -3.56
CA GLY A 338 -17.87 -7.22 -3.67
C GLY A 338 -18.62 -6.16 -4.48
N VAL A 339 -17.86 -5.24 -5.06
CA VAL A 339 -18.37 -4.23 -5.98
C VAL A 339 -17.91 -4.57 -7.39
N THR A 340 -18.85 -4.54 -8.33
CA THR A 340 -18.59 -4.69 -9.75
C THR A 340 -18.78 -3.35 -10.44
N ALA A 341 -17.81 -2.96 -11.24
CA ALA A 341 -17.87 -1.81 -12.13
C ALA A 341 -17.66 -2.26 -13.58
N GLN A 342 -18.64 -2.00 -14.44
CA GLN A 342 -18.59 -2.36 -15.85
C GLN A 342 -18.66 -1.11 -16.73
N LEU A 343 -17.72 -0.97 -17.66
CA LEU A 343 -17.71 0.07 -18.67
C LEU A 343 -17.72 -0.57 -20.06
N SER A 344 -18.69 -0.20 -20.89
CA SER A 344 -18.75 -0.63 -22.29
C SER A 344 -18.58 0.57 -23.22
N LYS A 345 -17.45 0.63 -23.94
CA LYS A 345 -17.11 1.75 -24.84
C LYS A 345 -16.23 1.26 -26.00
N SER A 346 -16.44 1.80 -27.20
CA SER A 346 -15.67 1.46 -28.41
C SER A 346 -15.68 -0.04 -28.79
N GLN A 347 -16.78 -0.76 -28.53
CA GLN A 347 -16.90 -2.24 -28.69
C GLN A 347 -16.06 -3.07 -27.70
N TYR A 348 -15.41 -2.43 -26.74
CA TYR A 348 -14.75 -3.09 -25.62
C TYR A 348 -15.62 -2.99 -24.37
N THR A 349 -15.59 -4.04 -23.55
CA THR A 349 -16.16 -4.04 -22.21
C THR A 349 -15.05 -4.31 -21.21
N ILE A 350 -14.95 -3.45 -20.20
CA ILE A 350 -14.03 -3.59 -19.08
C ILE A 350 -14.86 -3.84 -17.84
N HIS A 351 -14.62 -4.98 -17.20
CA HIS A 351 -15.30 -5.44 -16.02
C HIS A 351 -14.31 -5.54 -14.86
N VAL A 352 -14.52 -4.72 -13.83
CA VAL A 352 -13.71 -4.68 -12.61
C VAL A 352 -14.55 -5.21 -11.46
N LEU A 353 -14.14 -6.34 -10.87
CA LEU A 353 -14.69 -6.85 -9.62
C LEU A 353 -13.67 -6.61 -8.49
N PHE A 354 -14.07 -5.89 -7.45
CA PHE A 354 -13.24 -5.66 -6.27
C PHE A 354 -13.96 -6.14 -5.00
N ASP A 355 -13.34 -7.08 -4.27
CA ASP A 355 -13.91 -7.67 -3.05
C ASP A 355 -13.38 -7.06 -1.75
N GLY A 356 -12.64 -5.94 -1.85
CA GLY A 356 -11.97 -5.28 -0.74
C GLY A 356 -10.50 -5.67 -0.58
N ASN A 357 -10.06 -6.80 -1.15
CA ASN A 357 -8.66 -7.23 -1.09
C ASN A 357 -8.09 -7.64 -2.45
N THR A 358 -8.94 -8.13 -3.34
CA THR A 358 -8.59 -8.64 -4.65
C THR A 358 -9.40 -7.91 -5.71
N ALA A 359 -8.72 -7.45 -6.75
CA ALA A 359 -9.34 -6.91 -7.95
C ALA A 359 -9.15 -7.88 -9.12
N LEU A 360 -10.25 -8.22 -9.79
CA LEU A 360 -10.26 -8.95 -11.05
C LEU A 360 -10.69 -7.99 -12.15
N ILE A 361 -9.79 -7.71 -13.08
CA ILE A 361 -10.01 -6.81 -14.19
C ILE A 361 -10.03 -7.64 -15.46
N HIS A 362 -11.21 -7.75 -16.07
CA HIS A 362 -11.42 -8.52 -17.28
C HIS A 362 -11.81 -7.56 -18.41
N MET A 363 -11.05 -7.57 -19.50
CA MET A 363 -11.38 -6.80 -20.69
C MET A 363 -11.71 -7.75 -21.85
N THR A 364 -12.82 -7.45 -22.54
CA THR A 364 -13.33 -8.22 -23.68
C THR A 364 -13.52 -7.29 -24.87
N GLY A 365 -13.11 -7.72 -26.06
CA GLY A 365 -13.29 -6.96 -27.29
C GLY A 365 -12.99 -7.81 -28.54
N PRO A 366 -13.20 -7.25 -29.74
CA PRO A 366 -13.10 -8.01 -31.00
C PRO A 366 -11.66 -8.25 -31.46
N THR A 367 -10.70 -7.43 -31.06
CA THR A 367 -9.27 -7.52 -31.46
C THR A 367 -8.35 -7.18 -30.30
N GLU A 368 -7.10 -7.66 -30.36
CA GLU A 368 -6.05 -7.25 -29.43
C GLU A 368 -5.91 -5.73 -29.37
N THR A 369 -5.65 -5.19 -28.18
CA THR A 369 -5.39 -3.77 -27.98
C THR A 369 -4.23 -3.59 -27.02
N ALA A 370 -3.39 -2.58 -27.28
CA ALA A 370 -2.29 -2.24 -26.39
C ALA A 370 -2.85 -1.69 -25.06
N VAL A 371 -2.55 -2.41 -23.97
CA VAL A 371 -2.89 -2.03 -22.61
C VAL A 371 -1.62 -1.52 -21.92
N GLN A 372 -1.63 -0.26 -21.50
CA GLN A 372 -0.61 0.32 -20.61
C GLN A 372 -0.95 -0.02 -19.14
N GLY A 373 0.02 0.12 -18.23
CA GLY A 373 -0.17 -0.23 -16.83
C GLY A 373 0.36 -1.62 -16.49
N LEU A 374 0.31 -1.94 -15.19
CA LEU A 374 0.84 -3.20 -14.64
C LEU A 374 0.10 -4.45 -15.11
N CYS A 375 -1.16 -4.31 -15.54
CA CYS A 375 -1.90 -5.40 -16.17
C CYS A 375 -1.58 -5.55 -17.66
N GLY A 376 -0.86 -4.60 -18.26
CA GLY A 376 -0.47 -4.64 -19.67
C GLY A 376 0.62 -5.66 -20.00
N ASN A 377 0.92 -5.77 -21.29
CA ASN A 377 2.03 -6.57 -21.81
C ASN A 377 3.34 -5.76 -21.93
N SER A 378 3.33 -4.48 -21.58
CA SER A 378 4.49 -3.61 -21.65
C SER A 378 5.53 -3.96 -20.58
N ASN A 379 6.81 -4.05 -20.96
CA ASN A 379 7.94 -4.15 -20.02
C ASN A 379 8.27 -2.81 -19.33
N THR A 380 7.26 -1.97 -19.10
CA THR A 380 7.43 -0.65 -18.48
C THR A 380 7.90 -0.83 -17.03
N PRO A 381 8.97 -0.16 -16.58
CA PRO A 381 9.40 -0.22 -15.19
C PRO A 381 8.30 0.28 -14.26
N LEU A 382 8.10 -0.40 -13.12
CA LEU A 382 7.08 -0.08 -12.12
C LEU A 382 7.01 1.42 -11.76
N ILE A 383 8.16 2.10 -11.66
CA ILE A 383 8.23 3.53 -11.31
C ILE A 383 7.51 4.45 -12.30
N GLN A 384 7.45 4.09 -13.58
CA GLN A 384 6.78 4.88 -14.61
C GLN A 384 5.26 4.69 -14.58
N GLU A 385 4.79 3.58 -14.02
CA GLU A 385 3.34 3.30 -13.86
C GLU A 385 2.75 3.95 -12.60
N LYS A 386 3.58 4.63 -11.80
CA LYS A 386 3.16 5.29 -10.56
C LYS A 386 2.22 6.46 -10.83
N ALA A 387 1.03 6.40 -10.24
CA ALA A 387 0.02 7.44 -10.31
C ALA A 387 0.25 8.47 -9.20
N ALA A 388 0.96 9.56 -9.52
CA ALA A 388 1.35 10.60 -8.56
C ALA A 388 0.15 11.25 -7.85
N GLU A 389 -0.96 11.47 -8.58
CA GLU A 389 -2.18 12.11 -8.06
C GLU A 389 -2.86 11.30 -6.93
N HIS A 390 -2.62 9.98 -6.89
CA HIS A 390 -3.18 9.07 -5.88
C HIS A 390 -2.11 8.48 -4.96
N SER A 391 -0.93 9.10 -4.94
CA SER A 391 0.22 8.67 -4.15
C SER A 391 0.48 9.67 -3.04
N ALA A 392 0.28 9.28 -1.78
CA ALA A 392 0.58 10.12 -0.64
C ALA A 392 2.09 10.48 -0.57
N PRO A 393 2.46 11.67 -0.05
CA PRO A 393 3.86 12.01 0.16
C PRO A 393 4.60 10.95 0.99
N GLY A 394 5.76 10.49 0.50
CA GLY A 394 6.54 9.45 1.19
C GLY A 394 5.97 8.03 1.06
N CYS A 395 4.96 7.78 0.22
CA CYS A 395 4.44 6.42 -0.02
C CYS A 395 5.51 5.46 -0.54
N GLY A 396 6.52 5.97 -1.26
CA GLY A 396 7.65 5.20 -1.79
C GLY A 396 8.76 4.91 -0.78
N MET A 397 8.62 5.34 0.47
CA MET A 397 9.60 4.97 1.51
C MET A 397 9.50 3.47 1.79
N GLU A 398 10.59 2.76 1.56
CA GLU A 398 10.75 1.35 1.87
C GLU A 398 10.99 1.14 3.37
N TYR A 399 10.40 0.06 3.89
CA TYR A 399 10.65 -0.40 5.24
C TYR A 399 11.23 -1.80 5.18
N ALA A 400 12.10 -2.12 6.14
CA ALA A 400 12.57 -3.47 6.37
C ALA A 400 12.10 -3.91 7.75
N GLU A 401 11.49 -5.10 7.83
CA GLU A 401 11.21 -5.78 9.09
C GLU A 401 11.90 -7.14 9.13
N ALA A 402 12.27 -7.58 10.33
CA ALA A 402 12.86 -8.91 10.50
C ALA A 402 11.89 -9.99 9.98
N ALA A 403 12.45 -11.07 9.44
CA ALA A 403 11.66 -12.22 9.05
C ALA A 403 10.90 -12.77 10.27
N ASP A 404 9.61 -13.07 10.12
CA ASP A 404 8.82 -13.69 11.17
C ASP A 404 9.17 -15.18 11.24
N SER A 405 9.88 -15.58 12.30
CA SER A 405 10.33 -16.96 12.51
C SER A 405 9.18 -17.96 12.67
N ASN A 406 7.95 -17.50 12.89
CA ASN A 406 6.76 -18.35 12.94
C ASN A 406 6.24 -18.72 11.53
N ILE A 407 6.68 -18.03 10.48
CA ILE A 407 6.29 -18.32 9.11
C ILE A 407 7.15 -19.47 8.57
N ASN A 408 6.51 -20.60 8.28
CA ASN A 408 7.16 -21.72 7.60
C ASN A 408 6.86 -21.66 6.10
N CYS A 409 7.81 -21.11 5.33
CA CYS A 409 7.63 -20.92 3.89
C CYS A 409 7.38 -22.24 3.14
N ASN A 410 7.98 -23.37 3.55
CA ASN A 410 7.73 -24.66 2.91
C ASN A 410 6.26 -25.09 3.05
N ARG A 411 5.69 -24.99 4.26
CA ARG A 411 4.25 -25.28 4.48
C ARG A 411 3.35 -24.32 3.73
N THR A 412 3.77 -23.06 3.58
CA THR A 412 3.07 -22.06 2.77
C THR A 412 3.10 -22.45 1.29
N THR A 413 4.24 -22.86 0.75
CA THR A 413 4.36 -23.33 -0.63
C THR A 413 3.49 -24.55 -0.89
N ASP A 414 3.50 -25.53 0.03
CA ASP A 414 2.64 -26.72 -0.05
C ASP A 414 1.15 -26.33 -0.10
N TRP A 415 0.75 -25.33 0.68
CA TRP A 415 -0.62 -24.79 0.65
C TRP A 415 -0.96 -24.13 -0.69
N CYS A 416 -0.07 -23.30 -1.21
CA CYS A 416 -0.28 -22.62 -2.50
C CYS A 416 -0.32 -23.62 -3.66
N ASN A 417 0.46 -24.72 -3.58
CA ASN A 417 0.50 -25.79 -4.57
C ASN A 417 -0.84 -26.57 -4.71
N LEU A 418 -1.78 -26.41 -3.77
CA LEU A 418 -3.11 -27.02 -3.88
C LEU A 418 -3.85 -26.63 -5.17
N LEU A 419 -3.50 -25.50 -5.79
CA LEU A 419 -4.06 -25.08 -7.09
C LEU A 419 -3.78 -26.09 -8.22
N LYS A 420 -2.75 -26.95 -8.10
CA LYS A 420 -2.47 -28.02 -9.07
C LYS A 420 -3.33 -29.26 -8.89
N GLU A 421 -4.00 -29.40 -7.75
CA GLU A 421 -4.71 -30.62 -7.37
C GLU A 421 -6.23 -30.48 -7.57
N ALA A 422 -6.94 -31.60 -7.66
CA ALA A 422 -8.40 -31.59 -7.63
C ALA A 422 -8.91 -30.98 -6.31
N PRO A 423 -9.94 -30.10 -6.31
CA PRO A 423 -10.80 -29.78 -7.45
C PRO A 423 -10.30 -28.64 -8.34
N PHE A 424 -9.25 -27.90 -7.94
CA PHE A 424 -8.73 -26.75 -8.71
C PHE A 424 -8.20 -27.15 -10.08
N SER A 425 -7.71 -28.38 -10.23
CA SER A 425 -7.23 -28.92 -11.51
C SER A 425 -8.26 -28.86 -12.65
N ALA A 426 -9.57 -28.76 -12.35
CA ALA A 426 -10.61 -28.53 -13.35
C ALA A 426 -10.47 -27.17 -14.06
N CYS A 427 -9.75 -26.22 -13.47
CA CYS A 427 -9.48 -24.92 -14.06
C CYS A 427 -8.13 -24.83 -14.80
N ASN A 428 -7.20 -25.76 -14.55
CA ASN A 428 -5.82 -25.64 -15.02
C ASN A 428 -5.71 -25.65 -16.56
N GLU A 429 -6.71 -26.19 -17.27
CA GLU A 429 -6.80 -26.16 -18.73
C GLU A 429 -7.22 -24.78 -19.28
N HIS A 430 -7.74 -23.90 -18.44
CA HIS A 430 -8.25 -22.58 -18.82
C HIS A 430 -7.42 -21.43 -18.25
N ILE A 431 -6.90 -21.57 -17.03
CA ILE A 431 -6.04 -20.59 -16.38
C ILE A 431 -4.83 -21.31 -15.78
N ASP A 432 -3.64 -20.88 -16.19
CA ASP A 432 -2.39 -21.35 -15.60
C ASP A 432 -2.34 -21.02 -14.10
N PRO A 433 -2.22 -22.02 -13.20
CA PRO A 433 -2.15 -21.79 -11.77
C PRO A 433 -0.80 -21.22 -11.30
N GLU A 434 0.29 -21.33 -12.07
CA GLU A 434 1.64 -20.94 -11.62
C GLU A 434 1.75 -19.49 -11.15
N PRO A 435 1.21 -18.48 -11.86
CA PRO A 435 1.28 -17.08 -11.41
C PRO A 435 0.58 -16.84 -10.07
N TYR A 436 -0.55 -17.52 -9.84
CA TYR A 436 -1.31 -17.43 -8.59
C TYR A 436 -0.57 -18.11 -7.45
N MET A 437 0.07 -19.25 -7.72
CA MET A 437 0.91 -19.96 -6.76
C MET A 437 2.15 -19.15 -6.36
N ALA A 438 2.80 -18.52 -7.33
CA ALA A 438 3.94 -17.64 -7.11
C ALA A 438 3.56 -16.41 -6.27
N ALA A 439 2.45 -15.74 -6.62
CA ALA A 439 1.90 -14.63 -5.84
C ALA A 439 1.58 -15.05 -4.39
N CYS A 440 0.86 -16.17 -4.23
CA CYS A 440 0.51 -16.75 -2.94
C CYS A 440 1.75 -17.01 -2.08
N THR A 441 2.76 -17.69 -2.64
CA THR A 441 3.98 -18.06 -1.92
C THR A 441 4.79 -16.82 -1.56
N HIS A 442 4.97 -15.89 -2.50
CA HIS A 442 5.76 -14.68 -2.28
C HIS A 442 5.20 -13.84 -1.13
N THR A 443 3.88 -13.64 -1.09
CA THR A 443 3.23 -12.85 -0.04
C THR A 443 3.20 -13.60 1.30
N LEU A 444 2.75 -14.86 1.33
CA LEU A 444 2.59 -15.62 2.58
C LEU A 444 3.91 -16.07 3.22
N CYS A 445 5.03 -16.03 2.50
CA CYS A 445 6.35 -16.25 3.10
C CYS A 445 6.92 -15.00 3.81
N LYS A 446 6.33 -13.82 3.58
CA LYS A 446 6.72 -12.56 4.25
C LYS A 446 5.67 -12.06 5.23
N TYR A 447 4.40 -12.40 5.02
CA TYR A 447 3.27 -11.93 5.81
C TYR A 447 2.54 -13.09 6.50
N PRO A 448 2.17 -12.95 7.79
CA PRO A 448 1.52 -14.03 8.52
C PRO A 448 0.18 -14.44 7.89
N ALA A 449 -0.17 -15.72 7.98
CA ALA A 449 -1.41 -16.26 7.43
C ALA A 449 -2.66 -15.90 8.29
N VAL A 450 -2.96 -14.60 8.36
CA VAL A 450 -4.07 -14.00 9.11
C VAL A 450 -5.01 -13.27 8.13
N ASP A 451 -6.15 -12.77 8.63
CA ASP A 451 -7.11 -11.97 7.85
C ASP A 451 -7.66 -12.71 6.61
N GLY A 452 -7.74 -14.04 6.66
CA GLY A 452 -8.22 -14.88 5.55
C GLY A 452 -7.24 -14.99 4.37
N LEU A 453 -6.02 -14.46 4.48
CA LEU A 453 -5.08 -14.31 3.36
C LEU A 453 -4.75 -15.62 2.62
N LYS A 454 -4.69 -16.75 3.33
CA LYS A 454 -4.49 -18.08 2.73
C LYS A 454 -5.58 -18.46 1.73
N CYS A 455 -6.83 -18.10 2.04
CA CYS A 455 -7.98 -18.38 1.19
C CYS A 455 -8.08 -17.35 0.06
N GLN A 456 -7.70 -16.09 0.32
CA GLN A 456 -7.78 -15.00 -0.66
C GLN A 456 -7.15 -15.35 -2.02
N PHE A 457 -5.95 -15.95 -2.04
CA PHE A 457 -5.29 -16.32 -3.31
C PHE A 457 -5.99 -17.48 -4.04
N LEU A 458 -6.53 -18.45 -3.30
CA LEU A 458 -7.30 -19.55 -3.89
C LEU A 458 -8.65 -19.04 -4.43
N GLU A 459 -9.30 -18.14 -3.71
CA GLU A 459 -10.51 -17.45 -4.15
C GLU A 459 -10.27 -16.61 -5.39
N ALA A 460 -9.15 -15.89 -5.45
CA ALA A 460 -8.76 -15.12 -6.63
C ALA A 460 -8.65 -16.01 -7.86
N TYR A 461 -8.00 -17.17 -7.74
CA TYR A 461 -7.89 -18.15 -8.83
C TYR A 461 -9.27 -18.70 -9.24
N VAL A 462 -10.09 -19.14 -8.29
CA VAL A 462 -11.44 -19.69 -8.58
C VAL A 462 -12.35 -18.64 -9.21
N LYS A 463 -12.33 -17.40 -8.73
CA LYS A 463 -13.12 -16.30 -9.28
C LYS A 463 -12.64 -15.93 -10.68
N ALA A 464 -11.32 -15.84 -10.90
CA ALA A 464 -10.75 -15.62 -12.22
C ALA A 464 -11.20 -16.72 -13.19
N CYS A 465 -11.15 -17.99 -12.75
CA CYS A 465 -11.60 -19.14 -13.53
C CYS A 465 -13.06 -19.02 -13.96
N SER A 466 -13.93 -18.79 -12.99
CA SER A 466 -15.37 -18.68 -13.24
C SER A 466 -15.70 -17.52 -14.17
N LEU A 467 -15.06 -16.36 -14.00
CA LEU A 467 -15.25 -15.20 -14.88
C LEU A 467 -14.70 -15.44 -16.30
N HIS A 468 -13.63 -16.23 -16.42
CA HIS A 468 -12.92 -16.44 -17.68
C HIS A 468 -13.52 -17.56 -18.53
N SER A 469 -13.80 -18.73 -17.96
CA SER A 469 -14.21 -19.93 -18.68
C SER A 469 -15.61 -20.43 -18.31
N ASN A 470 -16.33 -19.73 -17.43
CA ASN A 470 -17.63 -20.16 -16.89
C ASN A 470 -17.56 -21.53 -16.17
N VAL A 471 -16.35 -22.02 -15.86
CA VAL A 471 -16.12 -23.24 -15.10
C VAL A 471 -16.27 -22.95 -13.61
N THR A 472 -17.08 -23.75 -12.93
CA THR A 472 -17.25 -23.69 -11.49
C THR A 472 -16.35 -24.73 -10.83
N VAL A 473 -15.42 -24.29 -10.00
CA VAL A 473 -14.61 -25.19 -9.16
C VAL A 473 -15.46 -25.54 -7.94
N ASP A 474 -16.10 -26.70 -7.93
CA ASP A 474 -16.96 -27.11 -6.82
C ASP A 474 -16.18 -27.69 -5.64
N ARG A 475 -16.73 -27.53 -4.43
CA ARG A 475 -16.23 -28.15 -3.17
C ARG A 475 -14.79 -27.80 -2.74
N TRP A 476 -14.14 -26.83 -3.40
CA TRP A 476 -12.77 -26.41 -3.04
C TRP A 476 -12.68 -25.89 -1.60
N THR A 477 -13.70 -25.16 -1.14
CA THR A 477 -13.79 -24.60 0.23
C THR A 477 -13.79 -25.71 1.30
N THR A 478 -14.38 -26.87 1.01
CA THR A 478 -14.39 -28.02 1.92
C THR A 478 -13.01 -28.66 2.02
N LYS A 479 -12.28 -28.77 0.89
CA LYS A 479 -10.91 -29.30 0.88
C LYS A 479 -9.94 -28.41 1.65
N THR A 480 -10.12 -27.10 1.57
CA THR A 480 -9.20 -26.12 2.15
C THR A 480 -9.65 -25.57 3.51
N SER A 481 -10.82 -25.96 4.02
CA SER A 481 -11.41 -25.31 5.21
C SER A 481 -11.54 -23.78 5.08
N CYS A 482 -11.60 -23.27 3.84
CA CYS A 482 -11.91 -21.87 3.56
C CYS A 482 -13.42 -21.63 3.70
N PRO A 483 -13.85 -20.38 3.94
CA PRO A 483 -15.27 -20.06 4.11
C PRO A 483 -16.12 -20.54 2.92
N ALA A 484 -17.23 -21.24 3.20
CA ALA A 484 -18.08 -21.84 2.17
C ALA A 484 -18.77 -20.80 1.25
N VAL A 485 -18.98 -19.58 1.75
CA VAL A 485 -19.44 -18.44 0.96
C VAL A 485 -18.31 -17.43 0.91
N PRO A 486 -17.68 -17.20 -0.26
CA PRO A 486 -16.73 -16.11 -0.45
C PRO A 486 -17.48 -14.79 -0.26
N ARG A 487 -17.46 -14.26 0.95
CA ARG A 487 -17.99 -12.93 1.25
C ARG A 487 -16.84 -11.95 1.09
N ALA A 488 -17.09 -10.81 0.46
CA ALA A 488 -16.14 -9.70 0.51
C ALA A 488 -15.78 -9.45 1.97
N SER A 489 -14.51 -9.67 2.32
CA SER A 489 -14.06 -9.48 3.69
C SER A 489 -14.44 -8.07 4.12
N CYS A 490 -14.99 -7.95 5.32
CA CYS A 490 -15.35 -6.66 5.90
C CYS A 490 -16.52 -5.91 5.23
N GLN A 491 -17.43 -6.59 4.53
CA GLN A 491 -18.65 -5.96 4.00
C GLN A 491 -19.34 -5.06 5.04
N ASP A 492 -19.65 -3.81 4.68
CA ASP A 492 -20.26 -2.79 5.54
C ASP A 492 -19.42 -2.36 6.76
N ARG A 493 -18.16 -2.79 6.83
CA ARG A 493 -17.18 -2.32 7.81
C ARG A 493 -16.22 -1.35 7.12
N PHE A 494 -16.24 -0.12 7.60
CA PHE A 494 -15.38 0.93 7.09
C PHE A 494 -14.40 1.36 8.19
N CYS A 495 -13.13 1.49 7.82
CA CYS A 495 -12.04 1.85 8.72
C CYS A 495 -11.48 3.22 8.35
N SER A 496 -10.83 3.87 9.32
CA SER A 496 -10.14 5.15 9.06
C SER A 496 -8.84 4.92 8.28
N ASP A 497 -8.22 6.00 7.78
CA ASP A 497 -6.98 5.90 7.01
C ASP A 497 -5.82 5.23 7.78
N ASN A 498 -5.83 5.35 9.12
CA ASN A 498 -4.83 4.76 10.02
C ASN A 498 -5.09 3.28 10.34
N GLU A 499 -6.18 2.73 9.81
CA GLU A 499 -6.66 1.39 10.08
C GLU A 499 -6.84 0.61 8.77
N PHE A 500 -6.88 -0.71 8.90
CA PHE A 500 -7.29 -1.63 7.84
C PHE A 500 -8.28 -2.63 8.42
N CYS A 501 -9.12 -3.22 7.58
CA CYS A 501 -10.03 -4.23 8.08
C CYS A 501 -9.41 -5.64 8.08
N GLY A 502 -9.55 -6.36 9.20
CA GLY A 502 -9.02 -7.72 9.36
C GLY A 502 -9.64 -8.49 10.54
N GLU A 503 -9.07 -9.64 10.85
CA GLU A 503 -9.57 -10.59 11.87
C GLU A 503 -8.53 -10.82 12.98
N ARG A 504 -8.95 -10.83 14.25
CA ARG A 504 -8.03 -11.07 15.38
C ARG A 504 -7.96 -12.53 15.79
N HIS A 505 -9.10 -13.11 16.15
CA HIS A 505 -9.32 -14.52 16.49
C HIS A 505 -10.80 -14.80 16.27
N VAL A 506 -11.13 -15.89 15.58
CA VAL A 506 -12.47 -16.46 15.28
C VAL A 506 -13.64 -15.55 15.68
N GLY A 507 -14.26 -14.88 14.70
CA GLY A 507 -15.58 -14.29 14.96
C GLY A 507 -16.07 -13.26 13.97
N TYR A 508 -15.40 -12.11 13.85
CA TYR A 508 -15.95 -10.98 13.08
C TYR A 508 -14.85 -10.03 12.57
N PRO A 509 -15.03 -9.44 11.37
CA PRO A 509 -14.14 -8.41 10.84
C PRO A 509 -14.17 -7.16 11.72
N ARG A 510 -13.01 -6.55 11.96
CA ARG A 510 -12.86 -5.29 12.70
C ARG A 510 -11.76 -4.42 12.12
N CYS A 511 -11.74 -3.16 12.51
CA CYS A 511 -10.66 -2.24 12.13
C CYS A 511 -9.46 -2.45 13.03
N LEU A 512 -8.29 -2.63 12.42
CA LEU A 512 -7.01 -2.89 13.07
C LEU A 512 -6.04 -1.79 12.68
N CYS A 513 -5.16 -1.38 13.58
CA CYS A 513 -4.20 -0.33 13.24
C CYS A 513 -3.23 -0.79 12.16
N ARG A 514 -2.94 0.07 11.18
CA ARG A 514 -1.83 -0.14 10.26
C ARG A 514 -0.49 -0.08 10.98
N ALA A 515 0.48 -0.85 10.50
CA ALA A 515 1.75 -1.04 11.18
C ALA A 515 2.58 0.25 11.29
N ILE A 516 2.61 1.09 10.25
CA ILE A 516 3.38 2.35 10.28
C ILE A 516 2.76 3.34 11.25
N PHE A 517 1.43 3.44 11.27
CA PHE A 517 0.73 4.26 12.25
C PHE A 517 0.98 3.75 13.67
N ALA A 518 0.75 2.45 13.91
CA ALA A 518 0.89 1.85 15.22
C ALA A 518 2.32 1.87 15.78
N CYS A 519 3.36 1.77 14.92
CA CYS A 519 4.74 1.67 15.40
C CYS A 519 5.22 2.95 16.10
N LYS A 520 4.63 4.11 15.79
CA LYS A 520 4.90 5.39 16.46
C LYS A 520 4.62 5.32 17.96
N TYR A 521 3.59 4.56 18.35
CA TYR A 521 3.12 4.47 19.73
C TYR A 521 3.58 3.19 20.42
N LYS A 522 3.66 2.06 19.69
CA LYS A 522 4.07 0.75 20.24
C LYS A 522 5.47 0.77 20.83
N SER A 523 6.41 1.53 20.27
CA SER A 523 7.78 1.65 20.78
C SER A 523 7.85 2.32 22.17
N ALA A 524 6.93 3.25 22.45
CA ALA A 524 6.81 3.95 23.72
C ALA A 524 5.79 3.30 24.68
N ASN A 525 5.23 2.13 24.32
CA ASN A 525 4.10 1.51 25.01
C ASN A 525 2.92 2.49 25.22
N ALA A 526 2.71 3.37 24.25
CA ALA A 526 1.66 4.38 24.25
C ALA A 526 0.45 3.94 23.42
N TYR A 527 -0.70 4.57 23.67
CA TYR A 527 -1.96 4.34 22.95
C TYR A 527 -2.35 5.49 22.01
N GLY A 528 -1.57 6.57 21.96
CA GLY A 528 -1.82 7.71 21.08
C GLY A 528 -0.93 8.90 21.42
N GLU A 529 -1.46 10.09 21.17
CA GLU A 529 -0.71 11.34 21.26
C GLU A 529 -0.36 11.70 22.72
N PRO A 530 0.73 12.46 22.93
CA PRO A 530 1.02 13.08 24.22
C PRO A 530 -0.14 13.96 24.69
N THR A 531 -0.21 14.20 26.01
CA THR A 531 -1.21 15.09 26.60
C THR A 531 -1.07 16.52 26.05
N GLU A 532 -2.15 17.08 25.55
CA GLU A 532 -2.24 18.47 25.13
C GLU A 532 -2.74 19.33 26.28
N CYS A 533 -1.92 20.29 26.69
CA CYS A 533 -2.16 21.12 27.87
C CYS A 533 -2.29 22.60 27.47
N THR A 534 -3.39 23.24 27.85
CA THR A 534 -3.59 24.70 27.74
C THR A 534 -3.74 25.33 29.11
N LYS A 535 -3.72 26.66 29.24
CA LYS A 535 -3.86 27.33 30.56
C LYS A 535 -5.13 26.93 31.35
N LYS A 536 -6.18 26.43 30.69
CA LYS A 536 -7.50 26.16 31.29
C LYS A 536 -8.12 24.83 30.87
N SER A 537 -7.42 24.00 30.12
CA SER A 537 -7.92 22.70 29.66
C SER A 537 -6.78 21.72 29.42
N ALA A 538 -7.10 20.44 29.50
CA ALA A 538 -6.21 19.38 29.04
C ALA A 538 -6.99 18.33 28.27
N SER A 539 -6.35 17.73 27.28
CA SER A 539 -6.89 16.63 26.48
C SER A 539 -5.85 15.55 26.24
N VAL A 540 -6.32 14.31 26.18
CA VAL A 540 -5.53 13.13 25.79
C VAL A 540 -6.29 12.41 24.69
N THR A 541 -5.60 12.16 23.58
CA THR A 541 -6.20 11.54 22.39
C THR A 541 -5.49 10.21 22.10
N MET A 542 -6.26 9.13 22.02
CA MET A 542 -5.77 7.76 21.83
C MET A 542 -6.38 7.12 20.59
N ALA A 543 -5.62 6.29 19.89
CA ALA A 543 -6.15 5.52 18.76
C ALA A 543 -7.01 4.36 19.26
N ASN A 544 -8.27 4.29 18.83
CA ASN A 544 -9.18 3.23 19.28
C ASN A 544 -8.64 1.83 18.92
N CYS A 545 -8.09 1.66 17.72
CA CYS A 545 -7.54 0.38 17.30
C CYS A 545 -6.39 -0.12 18.22
N LEU A 546 -5.60 0.77 18.84
CA LEU A 546 -4.54 0.39 19.79
C LEU A 546 -5.11 -0.06 21.14
N LEU A 547 -6.19 0.57 21.59
CA LEU A 547 -6.94 0.15 22.78
C LEU A 547 -7.59 -1.22 22.54
N GLU A 548 -8.24 -1.39 21.40
CA GLU A 548 -8.85 -2.66 21.01
C GLU A 548 -7.82 -3.78 20.86
N ASP A 549 -6.60 -3.49 20.40
CA ASP A 549 -5.47 -4.43 20.39
C ASP A 549 -5.06 -4.91 21.78
N LYS A 550 -5.43 -4.21 22.85
CA LYS A 550 -5.30 -4.68 24.24
C LYS A 550 -6.62 -5.17 24.84
N SER A 551 -7.65 -5.34 24.01
CA SER A 551 -9.00 -5.74 24.43
C SER A 551 -9.64 -4.73 25.40
N ILE A 552 -9.31 -3.45 25.22
CA ILE A 552 -9.86 -2.32 25.96
C ILE A 552 -10.93 -1.67 25.08
N ASN A 553 -12.17 -1.66 25.55
CA ASN A 553 -13.26 -0.95 24.89
C ASN A 553 -13.38 0.45 25.52
N TYR A 554 -13.19 1.49 24.70
CA TYR A 554 -13.16 2.87 25.13
C TYR A 554 -14.47 3.34 25.79
N SER A 555 -15.61 2.75 25.43
CA SER A 555 -16.94 3.14 25.95
C SER A 555 -17.10 2.87 27.46
N PHE A 556 -16.25 2.04 28.05
CA PHE A 556 -16.21 1.78 29.49
C PHE A 556 -15.19 2.63 30.24
N LEU A 557 -14.46 3.49 29.54
CA LEU A 557 -13.45 4.35 30.12
C LEU A 557 -14.03 5.73 30.48
N HIS A 558 -13.54 6.29 31.58
CA HIS A 558 -13.89 7.61 32.07
C HIS A 558 -12.71 8.24 32.81
N LEU A 559 -12.79 9.55 33.05
CA LEU A 559 -11.86 10.27 33.92
C LEU A 559 -12.17 10.02 35.40
N ASN A 560 -11.48 10.69 36.33
CA ASN A 560 -11.78 10.59 37.76
C ASN A 560 -13.27 10.81 38.10
N ASP A 561 -13.95 11.67 37.34
CA ASP A 561 -15.42 11.76 37.33
C ASP A 561 -16.03 10.80 36.30
N GLU A 562 -16.88 9.86 36.76
CA GLU A 562 -17.55 8.87 35.91
C GLU A 562 -18.46 9.46 34.82
N ALA A 563 -18.93 10.70 34.99
CA ALA A 563 -19.70 11.40 33.98
C ALA A 563 -18.85 11.83 32.78
N CYS A 564 -17.54 12.02 32.97
CA CYS A 564 -16.61 12.44 31.95
C CYS A 564 -16.05 11.25 31.16
N LYS A 565 -16.75 10.91 30.08
CA LYS A 565 -16.39 9.82 29.16
C LYS A 565 -15.59 10.32 27.97
N ALA A 566 -15.03 9.37 27.24
CA ALA A 566 -14.34 9.64 25.99
C ALA A 566 -15.30 10.03 24.86
N GLU A 567 -14.84 10.91 23.97
CA GLU A 567 -15.48 11.26 22.71
C GLU A 567 -14.74 10.57 21.55
N MET A 568 -15.46 9.92 20.63
CA MET A 568 -14.89 9.29 19.43
C MET A 568 -15.04 10.22 18.23
N ASP A 569 -13.94 10.44 17.52
CA ASP A 569 -13.96 11.01 16.18
C ASP A 569 -14.29 9.90 15.17
N GLU A 570 -15.46 9.97 14.57
CA GLU A 570 -15.99 8.97 13.62
C GLU A 570 -15.20 8.91 12.29
N LEU A 571 -14.36 9.90 11.97
CA LEU A 571 -13.54 9.90 10.75
C LEU A 571 -12.16 9.30 11.00
N THR A 572 -11.49 9.75 12.08
CA THR A 572 -10.12 9.31 12.39
C THR A 572 -10.08 8.07 13.27
N HIS A 573 -11.20 7.72 13.91
CA HIS A 573 -11.34 6.68 14.95
C HIS A 573 -10.40 6.93 16.15
N MET A 574 -10.08 8.19 16.42
CA MET A 574 -9.36 8.62 17.61
C MET A 574 -10.35 8.91 18.74
N VAL A 575 -9.94 8.66 19.97
CA VAL A 575 -10.75 8.78 21.17
C VAL A 575 -10.10 9.80 22.10
N THR A 576 -10.84 10.87 22.42
CA THR A 576 -10.33 11.98 23.23
C THR A 576 -11.03 12.04 24.59
N PHE A 577 -10.21 12.15 25.63
CA PHE A 577 -10.65 12.52 26.98
C PHE A 577 -10.23 13.97 27.23
N LYS A 578 -11.12 14.80 27.74
CA LYS A 578 -10.84 16.23 27.98
C LYS A 578 -11.51 16.74 29.24
N PHE A 579 -10.88 17.73 29.87
CA PHE A 579 -11.47 18.52 30.94
C PHE A 579 -11.05 19.98 30.80
N ASN A 580 -11.79 20.89 31.43
CA ASN A 580 -11.49 22.31 31.43
C ASN A 580 -11.85 22.98 32.76
N SER A 581 -11.70 24.30 32.83
CA SER A 581 -11.99 25.07 34.05
C SER A 581 -13.46 25.10 34.47
N SER A 582 -14.41 24.81 33.56
CA SER A 582 -15.84 24.77 33.89
C SER A 582 -16.33 23.35 34.23
N ASN A 583 -15.72 22.32 33.65
CA ASN A 583 -15.94 20.93 33.99
C ASN A 583 -14.58 20.26 34.24
N THR A 584 -14.21 20.20 35.51
CA THR A 584 -12.90 19.72 35.95
C THR A 584 -12.76 18.20 35.90
N CYS A 585 -13.86 17.44 35.71
CA CYS A 585 -13.85 15.98 35.60
C CYS A 585 -13.05 15.26 36.71
N GLY A 586 -13.08 15.77 37.94
CA GLY A 586 -12.33 15.21 39.07
C GLY A 586 -10.82 15.39 38.98
N THR A 587 -10.31 16.35 38.20
CA THR A 587 -8.88 16.68 38.12
C THR A 587 -8.33 17.07 39.49
N VAL A 588 -7.23 16.42 39.87
CA VAL A 588 -6.49 16.68 41.11
C VAL A 588 -5.40 17.71 40.83
N VAL A 589 -5.43 18.83 41.54
CA VAL A 589 -4.39 19.87 41.45
C VAL A 589 -3.38 19.65 42.56
N MET A 590 -2.12 19.45 42.19
CA MET A 590 -0.99 19.36 43.10
C MET A 590 -0.07 20.55 42.87
N ALA A 591 0.60 21.03 43.91
CA ALA A 591 1.63 22.05 43.78
C ALA A 591 2.93 21.53 44.40
N ASN A 592 4.05 21.67 43.69
CA ASN A 592 5.38 21.58 44.26
C ASN A 592 5.98 23.00 44.36
N ASN A 593 7.17 23.14 44.94
CA ASN A 593 7.81 24.44 45.20
C ASN A 593 8.08 25.31 43.94
N SER A 594 7.93 24.79 42.72
CA SER A 594 8.15 25.51 41.46
C SER A 594 7.07 25.27 40.38
N GLN A 595 6.17 24.31 40.55
CA GLN A 595 5.21 23.87 39.53
C GLN A 595 3.84 23.55 40.10
N ILE A 596 2.80 23.93 39.36
CA ILE A 596 1.42 23.47 39.53
C ILE A 596 1.20 22.31 38.57
N ILE A 597 0.73 21.17 39.09
CA ILE A 597 0.50 19.93 38.36
C ILE A 597 -0.99 19.62 38.38
N TYR A 598 -1.63 19.62 37.21
CA TYR A 598 -3.01 19.15 37.05
C TYR A 598 -2.96 17.68 36.63
N LYS A 599 -3.42 16.77 37.49
CA LYS A 599 -3.42 15.33 37.24
C LYS A 599 -4.84 14.80 37.11
N ASN A 600 -5.06 13.94 36.11
CA ASN A 600 -6.28 13.15 36.00
C ASN A 600 -5.92 11.73 35.53
N THR A 601 -6.82 10.78 35.71
CA THR A 601 -6.59 9.36 35.42
C THR A 601 -7.75 8.83 34.59
N ILE A 602 -7.42 8.19 33.46
CA ILE A 602 -8.39 7.42 32.68
C ILE A 602 -8.48 6.04 33.31
N MET A 603 -9.67 5.68 33.75
CA MET A 603 -9.94 4.40 34.39
C MET A 603 -11.17 3.72 33.79
N ARG A 604 -11.23 2.40 33.96
CA ARG A 604 -12.38 1.60 33.54
C ARG A 604 -13.43 1.60 34.63
N ARG A 605 -14.70 1.75 34.25
CA ARG A 605 -15.84 1.60 35.17
C ARG A 605 -15.82 0.21 35.82
N ASN A 606 -16.00 0.16 37.12
CA ASN A 606 -16.26 -1.09 37.82
C ASN A 606 -17.68 -1.58 37.47
N LEU A 607 -17.76 -2.63 36.66
CA LEU A 607 -19.00 -3.37 36.43
C LEU A 607 -19.28 -4.26 37.65
N SER A 608 -19.64 -3.65 38.77
CA SER A 608 -19.92 -4.34 40.04
C SER A 608 -21.30 -5.02 40.07
N ASP A 609 -22.12 -4.92 39.02
CA ASP A 609 -23.48 -5.46 38.99
C ASP A 609 -23.60 -6.95 38.64
N SER A 610 -22.48 -7.69 38.53
CA SER A 610 -22.52 -9.12 38.15
C SER A 610 -21.63 -10.07 38.97
N GLY A 611 -21.24 -9.70 40.20
CA GLY A 611 -20.71 -10.65 41.21
C GLY A 611 -19.20 -10.59 41.50
N MET A 612 -18.75 -11.43 42.45
CA MET A 612 -17.42 -11.43 43.09
C MET A 612 -16.20 -11.66 42.16
N ILE A 613 -16.41 -12.00 40.88
CA ILE A 613 -15.31 -12.34 39.96
C ILE A 613 -15.18 -11.23 38.91
N ASN A 614 -14.14 -10.39 39.05
CA ASN A 614 -13.76 -9.43 38.01
C ASN A 614 -12.79 -10.12 37.01
N ARG A 615 -13.31 -10.50 35.84
CA ARG A 615 -12.51 -11.11 34.76
C ARG A 615 -11.92 -10.08 33.77
N GLN A 616 -12.04 -8.79 34.06
CA GLN A 616 -11.72 -7.71 33.13
C GLN A 616 -10.34 -7.10 33.43
N ILE A 617 -9.63 -6.68 32.38
CA ILE A 617 -8.32 -6.04 32.50
C ILE A 617 -8.51 -4.66 33.17
N PRO A 618 -7.87 -4.39 34.33
CA PRO A 618 -7.90 -3.07 34.94
C PRO A 618 -7.13 -2.08 34.06
N VAL A 619 -7.72 -0.92 33.79
CA VAL A 619 -7.11 0.15 33.00
C VAL A 619 -6.93 1.36 33.91
N HIS A 620 -5.69 1.84 34.04
CA HIS A 620 -5.32 3.05 34.78
C HIS A 620 -4.25 3.77 33.97
N ILE A 621 -4.62 4.87 33.33
CA ILE A 621 -3.71 5.69 32.52
C ILE A 621 -3.68 7.09 33.13
N ASP A 622 -2.59 7.39 33.82
CA ASP A 622 -2.37 8.70 34.43
C ASP A 622 -1.84 9.69 33.39
N PHE A 623 -2.38 10.90 33.40
CA PHE A 623 -1.85 12.01 32.61
C PHE A 623 -1.82 13.30 33.43
N SER A 624 -0.87 14.18 33.11
CA SER A 624 -0.64 15.40 33.91
C SER A 624 -0.12 16.56 33.07
N CYS A 625 -0.56 17.76 33.43
CA CYS A 625 -0.08 19.02 32.87
C CYS A 625 0.71 19.80 33.91
N TYR A 626 1.90 20.26 33.54
CA TYR A 626 2.84 20.96 34.42
C TYR A 626 2.93 22.42 34.02
N TYR A 627 2.67 23.33 34.96
CA TYR A 627 2.81 24.78 34.76
C TYR A 627 3.77 25.34 35.78
N ALA A 628 4.64 26.25 35.36
CA ALA A 628 5.45 27.02 36.30
C ALA A 628 4.52 27.80 37.25
N GLN A 629 4.80 27.75 38.54
CA GLN A 629 4.10 28.60 39.49
C GLN A 629 4.44 30.07 39.18
N PRO A 630 3.45 30.95 39.00
CA PRO A 630 3.73 32.36 38.75
C PRO A 630 4.44 32.98 39.96
N GLU A 631 5.58 33.66 39.73
CA GLU A 631 6.21 34.51 40.72
C GLU A 631 5.26 35.66 41.07
N ILE A 632 4.81 35.74 42.32
CA ILE A 632 4.07 36.91 42.82
C ILE A 632 5.11 38.03 43.00
N LYS A 633 5.36 38.83 41.95
CA LYS A 633 6.09 40.09 42.09
C LYS A 633 5.14 41.15 42.63
N SER A 634 5.09 41.31 43.96
CA SER A 634 4.54 42.55 44.54
C SER A 634 5.52 43.69 44.26
N LEU A 635 5.16 44.65 43.42
CA LEU A 635 5.89 45.92 43.33
C LEU A 635 5.64 46.68 44.64
N ALA A 636 6.69 46.95 45.40
CA ALA A 636 6.64 47.71 46.63
C ALA A 636 7.57 48.92 46.52
N ILE A 637 7.05 50.11 46.78
CA ILE A 637 7.78 51.37 46.72
C ILE A 637 8.51 51.60 48.06
N ARG A 638 9.75 52.10 48.05
CA ARG A 638 10.54 52.42 49.24
C ARG A 638 10.99 53.87 49.26
N LEU A 639 11.09 54.49 50.43
CA LEU A 639 11.67 55.83 50.55
C LEU A 639 13.20 55.78 50.41
N LYS A 640 13.80 56.67 49.62
CA LYS A 640 15.27 56.81 49.58
C LYS A 640 15.84 57.51 50.81
N HIS A 641 15.05 58.36 51.46
CA HIS A 641 15.45 59.14 52.63
C HIS A 641 14.30 59.20 53.63
N ARG A 642 14.60 58.94 54.92
CA ARG A 642 13.61 58.99 56.03
C ARG A 642 12.99 60.38 56.24
N ALA A 643 13.77 61.42 55.94
CA ALA A 643 13.38 62.82 56.01
C ALA A 643 14.34 63.61 55.12
N VAL A 644 13.85 64.66 54.46
CA VAL A 644 14.68 65.59 53.69
C VAL A 644 14.76 66.89 54.43
N MET A 645 15.98 67.39 54.66
CA MET A 645 16.23 68.66 55.32
C MET A 645 17.00 69.58 54.39
N GLN A 646 16.58 70.84 54.28
CA GLN A 646 17.23 71.83 53.44
C GLN A 646 17.20 73.21 54.10
N GLU A 647 18.34 73.89 54.11
CA GLU A 647 18.42 75.28 54.56
C GLU A 647 17.94 76.21 53.46
N MET A 648 17.05 77.13 53.81
CA MET A 648 16.42 78.07 52.89
C MET A 648 16.72 79.50 53.30
N THR A 649 16.90 80.37 52.31
CA THR A 649 17.02 81.82 52.53
C THR A 649 16.03 82.54 51.61
N SER A 650 15.04 83.21 52.20
CA SER A 650 14.04 84.01 51.48
C SER A 650 14.02 85.42 52.04
N GLY A 651 14.46 86.40 51.24
CA GLY A 651 14.73 87.76 51.73
C GLY A 651 15.76 87.77 52.85
N GLU A 652 15.38 88.29 54.02
CA GLU A 652 16.21 88.31 55.24
C GLU A 652 16.02 87.06 56.12
N TRP A 653 15.06 86.19 55.79
CA TRP A 653 14.73 85.01 56.60
C TRP A 653 15.62 83.83 56.25
N LYS A 654 16.29 83.28 57.27
CA LYS A 654 17.02 82.00 57.18
C LYS A 654 16.30 80.97 58.04
N TYR A 655 15.88 79.87 57.43
CA TYR A 655 15.14 78.82 58.11
C TYR A 655 15.48 77.45 57.53
N LYS A 656 15.25 76.41 58.32
CA LYS A 656 15.48 75.03 57.91
C LYS A 656 14.15 74.37 57.61
N LEU A 657 14.01 73.84 56.41
CA LEU A 657 12.82 73.15 55.95
C LEU A 657 13.02 71.64 56.08
N THR A 658 12.07 70.94 56.68
CA THR A 658 12.10 69.48 56.84
C THR A 658 10.82 68.86 56.28
N MET A 659 10.95 67.90 55.36
CA MET A 659 9.83 67.12 54.83
C MET A 659 9.92 65.68 55.31
N LYS A 660 8.82 65.18 55.88
CA LYS A 660 8.66 63.82 56.44
C LYS A 660 7.39 63.16 55.90
N ALA A 661 7.43 61.85 55.73
CA ALA A 661 6.29 61.03 55.34
C ALA A 661 5.94 60.03 56.45
N TYR A 662 4.65 59.84 56.71
CA TYR A 662 4.11 59.03 57.79
C TYR A 662 3.11 58.00 57.26
N SER A 663 3.01 56.87 57.97
CA SER A 663 2.08 55.78 57.64
C SER A 663 0.71 55.89 58.32
N ASP A 664 0.53 56.88 59.20
CA ASP A 664 -0.71 57.13 59.93
C ASP A 664 -1.11 58.62 59.92
N ALA A 665 -2.41 58.88 60.08
CA ALA A 665 -3.00 60.22 60.04
C ALA A 665 -2.59 61.09 61.23
N GLU A 666 -2.31 60.46 62.37
CA GLU A 666 -1.86 61.12 63.58
C GLU A 666 -0.39 61.58 63.49
N ARG A 667 0.34 61.17 62.43
CA ARG A 667 1.77 61.47 62.18
C ARG A 667 2.68 60.98 63.31
N ASN A 668 2.38 59.83 63.88
CA ASN A 668 3.20 59.21 64.93
C ASN A 668 4.33 58.34 64.37
N ASN A 669 4.12 57.70 63.21
CA ASN A 669 5.04 56.72 62.64
C ASN A 669 5.62 57.23 61.32
N VAL A 670 6.87 57.70 61.37
CA VAL A 670 7.63 58.08 60.17
C VAL A 670 7.96 56.81 59.37
N ILE A 671 7.67 56.82 58.08
CA ILE A 671 7.97 55.69 57.18
C ILE A 671 9.50 55.55 57.05
N GLN A 672 10.01 54.36 57.32
CA GLN A 672 11.45 54.05 57.23
C GLN A 672 11.84 53.71 55.78
N THR A 673 13.12 53.85 55.43
CA THR A 673 13.64 53.61 54.07
C THR A 673 13.58 52.15 53.62
N ASP A 674 13.44 51.21 54.56
CA ASP A 674 13.30 49.77 54.34
C ASP A 674 11.83 49.30 54.33
N THR A 675 10.88 50.21 54.52
CA THR A 675 9.45 49.87 54.54
C THR A 675 8.89 49.83 53.13
N ASP A 676 8.29 48.68 52.79
CA ASP A 676 7.58 48.44 51.53
C ASP A 676 6.19 49.12 51.56
N ILE A 677 6.02 50.14 50.72
CA ILE A 677 4.75 50.86 50.51
C ILE A 677 4.02 50.21 49.33
N GLN A 678 2.78 49.75 49.56
CA GLN A 678 1.94 49.20 48.51
C GLN A 678 1.34 50.32 47.64
N LEU A 679 1.00 50.04 46.38
CA LEU A 679 0.23 50.98 45.56
C LEU A 679 -1.15 51.24 46.17
N ASP A 680 -1.68 52.45 45.99
CA ASP A 680 -2.95 52.91 46.55
C ASP A 680 -2.99 52.98 48.09
N GLN A 681 -1.83 52.90 48.74
CA GLN A 681 -1.69 53.11 50.19
C GLN A 681 -1.63 54.62 50.50
N ASN A 682 -2.45 55.09 51.42
CA ASN A 682 -2.46 56.50 51.82
C ASN A 682 -1.17 56.87 52.58
N ILE A 683 -0.58 58.02 52.25
CA ILE A 683 0.66 58.56 52.84
C ILE A 683 0.39 59.97 53.34
N TRP A 684 0.81 60.27 54.57
CA TRP A 684 0.69 61.59 55.18
C TRP A 684 2.03 62.31 55.14
N VAL A 685 2.07 63.50 54.56
CA VAL A 685 3.29 64.32 54.42
C VAL A 685 3.17 65.56 55.27
N GLU A 686 4.21 65.81 56.06
CA GLU A 686 4.42 67.03 56.82
C GLU A 686 5.63 67.78 56.30
N ILE A 687 5.47 69.08 56.12
CA ILE A 687 6.57 70.00 55.82
C ILE A 687 6.60 71.02 56.94
N GLU A 688 7.64 70.96 57.77
CA GLU A 688 7.84 71.83 58.94
C GLU A 688 9.06 72.74 58.74
N THR A 689 9.07 73.88 59.43
CA THR A 689 10.19 74.82 59.43
C THR A 689 10.74 75.08 60.83
N GLU A 690 12.06 75.23 60.91
CA GLU A 690 12.80 75.63 62.11
C GLU A 690 13.46 77.00 61.86
N GLY A 691 13.34 77.93 62.80
CA GLY A 691 13.93 79.28 62.73
C GLY A 691 12.97 80.39 62.27
N LEU A 692 11.70 80.10 62.03
CA LEU A 692 10.65 81.10 61.76
C LEU A 692 9.82 81.37 63.02
N ASP A 693 9.37 82.62 63.18
CA ASP A 693 8.39 83.00 64.21
C ASP A 693 6.97 82.97 63.62
N GLU A 694 6.18 81.98 64.05
CA GLU A 694 4.79 81.75 63.61
C GLU A 694 3.88 82.98 63.79
N LYS A 695 4.22 83.90 64.71
CA LYS A 695 3.45 85.14 64.94
C LYS A 695 3.71 86.19 63.88
N VAL A 696 4.81 86.09 63.13
CA VAL A 696 5.25 87.07 62.13
C VAL A 696 5.09 86.52 60.72
N VAL A 697 5.47 85.26 60.50
CA VAL A 697 5.48 84.64 59.18
C VAL A 697 5.05 83.17 59.27
N VAL A 698 4.19 82.77 58.34
CA VAL A 698 3.71 81.39 58.20
C VAL A 698 4.11 80.83 56.84
N VAL A 699 4.16 79.51 56.74
CA VAL A 699 4.56 78.81 55.53
C VAL A 699 3.31 78.44 54.73
N VAL A 700 3.31 78.75 53.44
CA VAL A 700 2.25 78.41 52.50
C VAL A 700 2.81 77.49 51.43
N MET A 701 2.30 76.28 51.35
CA MET A 701 2.56 75.35 50.27
C MET A 701 1.79 75.81 49.04
N ASP A 702 2.49 76.18 47.96
CA ASP A 702 1.90 76.69 46.72
C ASP A 702 1.59 75.54 45.74
N SER A 703 2.53 74.63 45.54
CA SER A 703 2.32 73.47 44.66
C SER A 703 3.18 72.29 45.07
N CYS A 704 2.66 71.08 44.90
CA CYS A 704 3.41 69.84 45.02
C CYS A 704 3.12 68.93 43.84
N TRP A 705 4.14 68.31 43.28
CA TRP A 705 4.02 67.43 42.12
C TRP A 705 5.09 66.34 42.15
N ALA A 706 4.81 65.23 41.48
CA ALA A 706 5.75 64.14 41.31
C ALA A 706 6.33 64.12 39.89
N THR A 707 7.58 63.66 39.77
CA THR A 707 8.25 63.37 38.50
C THR A 707 8.97 62.02 38.54
N ASP A 708 9.34 61.50 37.37
CA ASP A 708 10.13 60.27 37.21
C ASP A 708 11.65 60.51 37.18
N GLN A 709 12.09 61.75 37.42
CA GLN A 709 13.49 62.17 37.38
C GLN A 709 13.78 63.12 38.54
N PRO A 710 15.03 63.20 39.06
CA PRO A 710 15.38 64.16 40.12
C PRO A 710 15.09 65.63 39.78
N SER A 711 14.93 65.95 38.49
CA SER A 711 14.63 67.29 38.02
C SER A 711 13.18 67.68 38.30
N PRO A 712 12.92 68.83 38.96
CA PRO A 712 11.57 69.36 39.16
C PRO A 712 10.82 69.71 37.86
N SER A 713 11.55 69.86 36.75
CA SER A 713 11.03 70.10 35.40
C SER A 713 11.02 68.86 34.51
N GLY A 714 11.03 67.66 35.12
CA GLY A 714 10.96 66.38 34.40
C GLY A 714 9.80 66.29 33.42
N SER A 715 9.99 65.55 32.33
CA SER A 715 9.02 65.42 31.23
C SER A 715 7.73 64.71 31.66
N LEU A 716 7.83 63.78 32.61
CA LEU A 716 6.68 63.10 33.19
C LEU A 716 6.39 63.73 34.55
N ARG A 717 5.26 64.42 34.65
CA ARG A 717 4.87 65.21 35.83
C ARG A 717 3.41 64.96 36.19
N TYR A 718 3.14 64.82 37.49
CA TYR A 718 1.78 64.72 38.03
C TYR A 718 1.61 65.67 39.22
N ASP A 719 0.69 66.63 39.09
CA ASP A 719 0.45 67.64 40.13
C ASP A 719 -0.51 67.12 41.21
N LEU A 720 -0.07 67.10 42.47
CA LEU A 720 -0.89 66.72 43.63
C LEU A 720 -1.58 67.94 44.23
N ILE A 721 -0.88 69.07 44.31
CA ILE A 721 -1.35 70.33 44.88
C ILE A 721 -1.08 71.45 43.89
N THR A 722 -2.10 72.27 43.64
CA THR A 722 -2.01 73.43 42.75
C THR A 722 -2.60 74.67 43.43
N ASN A 723 -1.87 75.78 43.44
CA ASN A 723 -2.26 77.04 44.09
C ASN A 723 -2.68 76.88 45.57
N GLY A 724 -2.00 75.98 46.29
CA GLY A 724 -2.21 75.67 47.69
C GLY A 724 -3.41 74.78 48.02
N CYS A 725 -4.09 74.26 47.00
CA CYS A 725 -5.25 73.38 47.12
C CYS A 725 -4.98 72.01 46.49
N ALA A 726 -5.63 70.95 46.99
CA ALA A 726 -5.58 69.62 46.37
C ALA A 726 -6.01 69.69 44.90
N ASN A 727 -5.33 68.95 44.02
CA ASN A 727 -5.68 68.87 42.61
C ASN A 727 -7.09 68.27 42.48
N PRO A 728 -8.09 68.99 41.90
CA PRO A 728 -9.45 68.49 41.79
C PRO A 728 -9.60 67.23 40.92
N ALA A 729 -8.60 66.92 40.09
CA ALA A 729 -8.59 65.69 39.31
C ALA A 729 -8.19 64.46 40.14
N ASP A 730 -7.62 64.65 41.34
CA ASP A 730 -7.16 63.59 42.23
C ASP A 730 -7.98 63.57 43.52
N GLN A 731 -8.84 62.58 43.67
CA GLN A 731 -9.71 62.45 44.85
C GLN A 731 -8.97 61.90 46.07
N THR A 732 -7.74 61.42 45.90
CA THR A 732 -6.94 60.84 47.00
C THR A 732 -6.19 61.92 47.77
N VAL A 733 -5.94 63.08 47.16
CA VAL A 733 -5.18 64.17 47.79
C VAL A 733 -6.06 64.98 48.74
N LYS A 734 -5.59 65.15 49.97
CA LYS A 734 -6.23 66.02 50.98
C LYS A 734 -5.22 66.97 51.58
N VAL A 735 -5.51 68.27 51.57
CA VAL A 735 -4.70 69.28 52.27
C VAL A 735 -5.32 69.52 53.63
N GLU A 736 -4.63 69.11 54.70
CA GLU A 736 -5.13 69.13 56.07
C GLU A 736 -4.82 70.45 56.79
N GLY A 737 -3.71 71.10 56.44
CA GLY A 737 -3.35 72.42 56.96
C GLY A 737 -2.34 73.13 56.07
N ASN A 738 -2.64 74.36 55.68
CA ASN A 738 -1.77 75.16 54.82
C ASN A 738 -1.91 76.66 55.16
N GLY A 739 -0.79 77.36 55.38
CA GLY A 739 -0.81 78.79 55.71
C GLY A 739 -1.37 79.14 57.10
N LEU A 740 -1.43 78.16 58.02
CA LEU A 740 -1.94 78.32 59.38
C LEU A 740 -0.84 78.47 60.44
N GLY A 741 0.42 78.16 60.10
CA GLY A 741 1.55 78.15 61.00
C GLY A 741 2.87 77.94 60.26
N THR A 742 3.90 77.49 60.96
CA THR A 742 5.22 77.16 60.40
C THR A 742 5.31 75.74 59.82
N SER A 743 4.20 74.99 59.83
CA SER A 743 4.08 73.66 59.25
C SER A 743 2.87 73.55 58.31
N THR A 744 3.00 72.72 57.28
CA THR A 744 1.93 72.40 56.32
C THR A 744 1.80 70.89 56.13
N PHE A 745 0.57 70.42 55.89
CA PHE A 745 0.21 69.01 55.93
C PHE A 745 -0.71 68.63 54.78
N PHE A 746 -0.41 67.51 54.13
CA PHE A 746 -1.29 66.90 53.14
C PHE A 746 -1.14 65.37 53.11
N SER A 747 -2.13 64.68 52.57
CA SER A 747 -2.09 63.24 52.33
C SER A 747 -2.47 62.91 50.89
N PHE A 748 -2.00 61.76 50.39
CA PHE A 748 -2.32 61.23 49.05
C PHE A 748 -2.09 59.72 49.00
N ASN A 749 -2.76 59.03 48.08
CA ASN A 749 -2.50 57.60 47.86
C ASN A 749 -1.25 57.42 46.99
N SER A 750 -0.38 56.49 47.40
CA SER A 750 0.82 56.11 46.67
C SER A 750 0.48 55.64 45.25
N PHE A 751 1.35 55.99 44.30
CA PHE A 751 1.15 55.66 42.89
C PHE A 751 2.49 55.39 42.21
N GLN A 752 2.43 54.92 40.96
CA GLN A 752 3.58 54.82 40.07
C GLN A 752 3.23 55.36 38.69
N PHE A 753 4.22 55.85 37.95
CA PHE A 753 4.04 56.25 36.57
C PHE A 753 3.93 55.02 35.64
N THR A 754 2.90 54.99 34.78
CA THR A 754 2.75 53.93 33.78
C THR A 754 3.93 53.88 32.82
N GLY A 755 4.58 52.71 32.72
CA GLY A 755 5.67 52.47 31.76
C GLY A 755 7.08 52.86 32.23
N SER A 756 7.24 53.28 33.49
CA SER A 756 8.54 53.59 34.09
C SER A 756 8.80 52.73 35.33
N SER A 757 10.01 52.15 35.43
CA SER A 757 10.53 51.54 36.66
C SER A 757 11.46 52.49 37.42
N ALA A 758 11.42 53.79 37.10
CA ALA A 758 12.27 54.79 37.71
C ALA A 758 11.75 55.22 39.09
N ASP A 759 12.66 55.81 39.87
CA ASP A 759 12.35 56.44 41.14
C ASP A 759 11.36 57.60 40.95
N ILE A 760 10.46 57.79 41.91
CA ILE A 760 9.49 58.88 41.94
C ILE A 760 10.03 60.01 42.83
N TYR A 761 10.01 61.24 42.33
CA TYR A 761 10.49 62.41 43.06
C TYR A 761 9.32 63.35 43.36
N LEU A 762 8.99 63.51 44.64
CA LEU A 762 7.97 64.44 45.13
C LEU A 762 8.62 65.80 45.40
N HIS A 763 8.21 66.80 44.62
CA HIS A 763 8.65 68.19 44.72
C HIS A 763 7.55 69.04 45.35
N CYS A 764 7.90 69.89 46.30
CA CYS A 764 6.98 70.84 46.91
C CYS A 764 7.58 72.25 46.93
N LYS A 765 6.87 73.19 46.31
CA LYS A 765 7.17 74.62 46.27
C LYS A 765 6.41 75.34 47.39
N LEU A 766 7.14 76.07 48.23
CA LEU A 766 6.65 76.75 49.41
C LEU A 766 7.00 78.24 49.36
N GLU A 767 6.13 79.06 49.94
CA GLU A 767 6.23 80.51 49.99
C GLU A 767 6.02 81.00 51.43
N LEU A 768 6.71 82.06 51.82
CA LEU A 768 6.51 82.70 53.12
C LEU A 768 5.39 83.75 53.05
N CYS A 769 4.48 83.74 54.03
CA CYS A 769 3.40 84.72 54.13
C CYS A 769 3.42 85.44 55.48
N VAL A 770 3.50 86.77 55.44
CA VAL A 770 3.51 87.63 56.64
C VAL A 770 2.08 87.83 57.16
N THR A 771 1.82 87.33 58.37
CA THR A 771 0.47 87.24 58.98
C THR A 771 -0.14 88.60 59.32
N GLN A 772 0.68 89.60 59.66
CA GLN A 772 0.19 90.93 60.06
C GLN A 772 -0.46 91.74 58.93
N ARG A 773 -0.34 91.29 57.67
CA ARG A 773 -0.84 92.05 56.50
C ARG A 773 -1.79 91.26 55.59
N ASN A 774 -1.74 89.93 55.58
CA ASN A 774 -2.43 89.10 54.59
C ASN A 774 -3.16 87.91 55.22
N ALA A 775 -4.27 87.50 54.61
CA ALA A 775 -4.84 86.16 54.84
C ALA A 775 -3.96 85.12 54.12
N CYS A 776 -3.21 84.33 54.90
CA CYS A 776 -2.20 83.40 54.38
C CYS A 776 -2.75 82.02 54.00
N ALA A 777 -3.85 81.57 54.62
CA ALA A 777 -4.50 80.32 54.27
C ALA A 777 -5.14 80.41 52.86
N PRO A 778 -4.83 79.49 51.93
CA PRO A 778 -5.42 79.50 50.59
C PRO A 778 -6.91 79.18 50.64
N ILE A 779 -7.70 79.86 49.80
CA ILE A 779 -9.16 79.65 49.71
C ILE A 779 -9.43 78.62 48.60
N CYS A 780 -9.79 77.41 48.99
CA CYS A 780 -10.07 76.29 48.09
C CYS A 780 -11.59 76.15 47.83
N ASN A 781 -12.19 77.13 47.15
CA ASN A 781 -13.59 77.05 46.73
C ASN A 781 -13.72 76.34 45.37
N GLN A 782 -14.29 75.14 45.37
CA GLN A 782 -14.68 74.44 44.15
C GLN A 782 -15.91 75.14 43.52
N GLY A 783 -15.70 76.04 42.55
CA GLY A 783 -16.79 76.51 41.67
C GLY A 783 -17.04 78.01 41.50
N ALA A 784 -16.09 78.92 41.74
CA ALA A 784 -16.29 80.34 41.41
C ALA A 784 -15.10 80.97 40.65
N ARG A 785 -15.37 81.56 39.48
CA ARG A 785 -14.43 82.42 38.73
C ARG A 785 -13.88 83.52 39.65
N ARG A 786 -12.55 83.58 39.81
CA ARG A 786 -11.85 84.59 40.61
C ARG A 786 -12.10 86.02 40.07
N ARG A 787 -12.63 86.91 40.92
CA ARG A 787 -12.30 88.35 40.86
C ARG A 787 -10.84 88.50 41.31
N ARG A 788 -10.00 89.17 40.51
CA ARG A 788 -8.64 89.56 40.93
C ARG A 788 -8.75 90.51 42.12
N SER A 789 -8.32 90.08 43.31
CA SER A 789 -8.06 91.01 44.41
C SER A 789 -6.76 91.75 44.09
N ALA A 790 -6.86 93.05 43.79
CA ALA A 790 -5.74 93.96 43.65
C ALA A 790 -5.26 94.40 45.05
N PHE A 791 -4.57 93.51 45.75
CA PHE A 791 -3.72 93.86 46.89
C PHE A 791 -2.37 93.19 46.68
N ALA A 792 -1.29 93.96 46.82
CA ALA A 792 0.07 93.53 46.59
C ALA A 792 0.42 92.35 47.52
N LYS A 793 0.38 91.12 46.99
CA LYS A 793 1.08 90.00 47.60
C LYS A 793 2.54 90.40 47.71
N TYR A 794 3.13 90.21 48.89
CA TYR A 794 4.58 90.17 49.00
C TYR A 794 5.03 89.01 48.10
N GLU A 795 5.59 89.35 46.95
CA GLU A 795 6.08 88.38 45.98
C GLU A 795 7.41 87.87 46.53
N ASP A 796 7.40 86.68 47.14
CA ASP A 796 8.64 86.01 47.52
C ASP A 796 9.45 85.80 46.25
N LYS A 797 10.56 86.54 46.10
CA LYS A 797 11.38 86.50 44.89
C LYS A 797 12.10 85.16 44.71
N ASN A 798 12.20 84.34 45.77
CA ASN A 798 12.85 83.04 45.76
C ASN A 798 12.03 82.00 46.56
N PRO A 799 10.96 81.43 45.98
CA PRO A 799 10.17 80.39 46.66
C PRO A 799 11.04 79.17 46.95
N ALA A 800 10.85 78.58 48.14
CA ALA A 800 11.59 77.39 48.56
C ALA A 800 11.07 76.14 47.84
N LEU A 801 11.98 75.28 47.37
CA LEU A 801 11.64 74.02 46.70
C LEU A 801 12.33 72.86 47.42
N ILE A 802 11.55 71.95 48.00
CA ILE A 802 12.04 70.73 48.64
C ILE A 802 11.65 69.50 47.84
N THR A 803 12.52 68.48 47.81
CA THR A 803 12.32 67.27 47.01
C THR A 803 12.61 66.01 47.83
N MET A 804 11.73 65.01 47.78
CA MET A 804 11.93 63.68 48.35
C MET A 804 11.80 62.60 47.28
N ALA A 805 12.66 61.58 47.35
CA ALA A 805 12.74 60.53 46.34
C ALA A 805 12.28 59.17 46.90
N TRP A 806 11.55 58.43 46.10
CA TRP A 806 11.02 57.09 46.36
C TRP A 806 11.57 56.14 45.28
N SER A 807 11.99 54.93 45.64
CA SER A 807 12.43 53.90 44.70
C SER A 807 11.35 52.84 44.50
N ASN A 808 11.19 52.38 43.27
CA ASN A 808 10.26 51.30 42.91
C ASN A 808 10.88 49.90 43.10
#